data_AF-A0A848CEC5-F1
#
_entry.id   AF-A0A848CEC5-F1
#
_cell.length_a   1.000
_cell.length_b   1.000
_cell.length_c   1.000
_cell.angle_alpha   90.00
_cell.angle_beta   90.00
_cell.angle_gamma   90.00
#
_symmetry.space_group_name_H-M   'P 1'
#
loop_
_entity.id
_entity.type
_entity.pdbx_description
1 polymer ?
#
loop_
_entity_poly.entity_id
_entity_poly.type
_entity_poly.pdbx_seq_one_letter_code
_entity_poly.pdbx_strand_id
1 'polypeptide(L)'
;MKRIDKVYQGLVAKWQAATKEEVLAKQGSAAKELAAELGLTRANTSLELNKLVRQAQVVKIKTFPVRYLPMTVIEQHFGLKQLDYYEVASLKALTKKTAKPTAKPEAIKEAASEQVNQADPLESMIGYRGSLHNAVSQAKAALMYPPHGLHMMLLGQTGVGKTYFANKIYAYAKFAQILKEDAPFVSFNCADYYNNPQLLMATLFGHAKGAYTGADQEKAGLVEQANGGILLLDEVHRLPPEGQEMLFYFIDNGVFNRLGESQKKRHAQVLIICATTENPDSAMLATFLRRIPMSITIPALDERPITERIELAHFLFQTETKRIKRALSVKRSVFEIILNEDNYGNVGQLKSQIQLTCAQAFLNSMGEKTTISVTDNDLPEKLRQSWLAVSRAERKQSDLSRYLKSQILIEVGQPSLDKLDNEENIYSTIETKVHKLRAEGINEKEIHQYIMTDLHLHIKNFFKQEINEENFSKFVDPAAIKLAEKLKLIAEEEMDLRFDASFIHYFSLHLDAFFKRGGKNDLLMSAEIENIKREHGLEYQVAKLFQTEILKETGTAIPDIEVIYLTMLLTSIESMSATKKIGLLVVAHGNSTATSMVNVATELLGKGNIDALDMPLTVSPSTIYEQMKAKVRELNQGKGVLLLVDMGSLGMFTQKLATETGIPVRAVQNVTTSIILEALRKVNYIDMDLNSLANQLRRDFIKNFAVQEKSTGKKRAIVSICMTGSGTALKLKKLIEGIIRKTTTENIEVKTVSALKMSESIPPLAKEYELIATVGTKEPSVAVPFISLEDLIASNGEARLEAIIRQQTPPAKEKQSQSNVVVSQMCEDILNEHLVYLNPRPVNQMLQNWLEDLSRRLKLELSNSQQIACIVHTAFALERASHHQTSLNYDETPSPELLELLPVVKQTLDHAVSSLKLTLPQDEYYFIAETVIDNQR
;
A
#
# COMPACT_ATOMS: atom_id res chain seq x y z
N MET A 1 52.42 5.51 -17.41
CA MET A 1 51.80 4.44 -16.59
C MET A 1 50.55 5.01 -15.94
N LYS A 2 49.39 4.32 -16.02
CA LYS A 2 48.15 4.87 -15.40
C LYS A 2 48.30 4.84 -13.87
N ARG A 3 47.59 5.74 -13.18
CA ARG A 3 47.65 5.86 -11.71
C ARG A 3 47.28 4.57 -10.99
N ILE A 4 46.27 3.85 -11.51
CA ILE A 4 45.86 2.54 -11.00
C ILE A 4 46.96 1.48 -11.13
N ASP A 5 47.67 1.46 -12.26
CA ASP A 5 48.80 0.56 -12.50
C ASP A 5 49.96 0.87 -11.55
N LYS A 6 50.23 2.15 -11.28
CA LYS A 6 51.24 2.60 -10.31
C LYS A 6 50.92 2.13 -8.88
N VAL A 7 49.66 2.20 -8.49
CA VAL A 7 49.18 1.75 -7.17
C VAL A 7 49.23 0.22 -7.07
N TYR A 8 48.81 -0.51 -8.10
CA TYR A 8 48.85 -1.96 -8.12
C TYR A 8 50.29 -2.50 -8.09
N GLN A 9 51.16 -2.01 -8.97
CA GLN A 9 52.58 -2.42 -8.99
C GLN A 9 53.30 -2.07 -7.69
N GLY A 10 53.01 -0.91 -7.10
CA GLY A 10 53.56 -0.54 -5.79
C GLY A 10 53.13 -1.49 -4.67
N LEU A 11 51.85 -1.92 -4.69
CA LEU A 11 51.35 -2.87 -3.72
C LEU A 11 51.94 -4.28 -3.93
N VAL A 12 52.06 -4.74 -5.18
CA VAL A 12 52.65 -6.03 -5.53
C VAL A 12 54.13 -6.08 -5.15
N ALA A 13 54.92 -5.07 -5.54
CA ALA A 13 56.35 -5.00 -5.22
C ALA A 13 56.65 -5.10 -3.72
N LYS A 14 55.73 -4.59 -2.89
CA LYS A 14 55.88 -4.60 -1.42
C LYS A 14 55.57 -5.94 -0.77
N TRP A 15 54.68 -6.74 -1.36
CA TRP A 15 54.16 -7.96 -0.73
C TRP A 15 54.51 -9.26 -1.45
N GLN A 16 54.98 -9.20 -2.69
CA GLN A 16 55.28 -10.40 -3.48
C GLN A 16 56.46 -11.23 -2.92
N ALA A 17 57.39 -10.59 -2.22
CA ALA A 17 58.51 -11.25 -1.55
C ALA A 17 58.28 -11.50 -0.05
N ALA A 18 57.10 -11.18 0.49
CA ALA A 18 56.81 -11.34 1.91
C ALA A 18 56.62 -12.82 2.28
N THR A 19 57.04 -13.22 3.47
CA THR A 19 56.79 -14.57 3.98
C THR A 19 55.34 -14.72 4.47
N LYS A 20 54.85 -15.96 4.56
CA LYS A 20 53.47 -16.24 5.03
C LYS A 20 53.20 -15.70 6.44
N GLU A 21 54.21 -15.72 7.31
CA GLU A 21 54.13 -15.19 8.67
C GLU A 21 54.01 -13.66 8.68
N GLU A 22 54.78 -12.97 7.85
CA GLU A 22 54.69 -11.52 7.69
C GLU A 22 53.34 -11.07 7.11
N VAL A 23 52.80 -11.83 6.14
CA VAL A 23 51.48 -11.58 5.57
C VAL A 23 50.38 -11.73 6.62
N LEU A 24 50.43 -12.77 7.47
CA LEU A 24 49.45 -12.99 8.53
C LEU A 24 49.56 -11.95 9.66
N ALA A 25 50.77 -11.51 9.98
CA ALA A 25 51.02 -10.52 11.03
C ALA A 25 50.60 -9.11 10.61
N LYS A 26 51.02 -8.68 9.42
CA LYS A 26 50.83 -7.30 8.96
C LYS A 26 49.60 -7.09 8.08
N GLN A 27 49.06 -8.15 7.47
CA GLN A 27 47.79 -8.15 6.73
C GLN A 27 47.68 -7.14 5.58
N GLY A 28 48.78 -6.80 4.91
CA GLY A 28 48.78 -5.88 3.76
C GLY A 28 49.14 -4.44 4.11
N SER A 29 49.05 -3.53 3.14
CA SER A 29 49.39 -2.10 3.32
C SER A 29 48.15 -1.25 3.57
N ALA A 30 48.26 -0.28 4.48
CA ALA A 30 47.23 0.76 4.58
C ALA A 30 47.37 1.77 3.43
N ALA A 31 46.26 2.35 2.98
CA ALA A 31 46.26 3.32 1.88
C ALA A 31 47.15 4.55 2.14
N LYS A 32 47.33 4.95 3.41
CA LYS A 32 48.21 6.06 3.82
C LYS A 32 49.69 5.70 3.66
N GLU A 33 50.08 4.48 4.04
CA GLU A 33 51.46 3.97 3.92
C GLU A 33 51.87 3.88 2.45
N LEU A 34 51.01 3.29 1.62
CA LEU A 34 51.27 3.13 0.20
C LEU A 34 51.26 4.48 -0.56
N ALA A 35 50.43 5.44 -0.11
CA ALA A 35 50.40 6.78 -0.69
C ALA A 35 51.72 7.55 -0.46
N ALA A 36 52.30 7.43 0.74
CA ALA A 36 53.57 8.07 1.08
C ALA A 36 54.72 7.54 0.22
N GLU A 37 54.78 6.22 0.00
CA GLU A 37 55.83 5.57 -0.80
C GLU A 37 55.72 5.89 -2.30
N LEU A 38 54.51 6.07 -2.82
CA LEU A 38 54.28 6.31 -4.25
C LEU A 38 54.24 7.81 -4.64
N GLY A 39 54.38 8.71 -3.67
CA GLY A 39 54.23 10.15 -3.86
C GLY A 39 52.81 10.55 -4.29
N LEU A 40 51.80 9.87 -3.76
CA LEU A 40 50.38 10.09 -4.08
C LEU A 40 49.62 10.57 -2.85
N THR A 41 48.44 11.18 -3.05
CA THR A 41 47.55 11.52 -1.92
C THR A 41 46.82 10.27 -1.43
N ARG A 42 46.58 10.18 -0.10
CA ARG A 42 45.83 9.07 0.52
C ARG A 42 44.48 8.82 -0.17
N ALA A 43 43.76 9.88 -0.52
CA ALA A 43 42.46 9.80 -1.18
C ALA A 43 42.55 9.15 -2.56
N ASN A 44 43.53 9.56 -3.38
CA ASN A 44 43.74 8.98 -4.71
C ASN A 44 44.20 7.51 -4.62
N THR A 45 45.11 7.17 -3.70
CA THR A 45 45.56 5.79 -3.50
C THR A 45 44.42 4.89 -3.01
N SER A 46 43.58 5.37 -2.08
CA SER A 46 42.42 4.62 -1.60
C SER A 46 41.38 4.40 -2.69
N LEU A 47 41.14 5.42 -3.55
CA LEU A 47 40.23 5.30 -4.68
C LEU A 47 40.68 4.20 -5.65
N GLU A 48 41.96 4.18 -6.04
CA GLU A 48 42.48 3.15 -6.95
C GLU A 48 42.51 1.76 -6.30
N LEU A 49 42.87 1.64 -5.01
CA LEU A 49 42.84 0.37 -4.28
C LEU A 49 41.42 -0.23 -4.21
N ASN A 50 40.39 0.59 -3.98
CA ASN A 50 39.01 0.09 -4.00
C ASN A 50 38.55 -0.31 -5.42
N LYS A 51 39.06 0.33 -6.49
CA LYS A 51 38.81 -0.13 -7.86
C LYS A 51 39.47 -1.49 -8.14
N LEU A 52 40.71 -1.68 -7.69
CA LEU A 52 41.44 -2.96 -7.83
C LEU A 52 40.76 -4.11 -7.07
N VAL A 53 40.07 -3.81 -5.95
CA VAL A 53 39.23 -4.78 -5.22
C VAL A 53 38.00 -5.18 -6.04
N ARG A 54 37.33 -4.22 -6.69
CA ARG A 54 36.20 -4.51 -7.61
C ARG A 54 36.65 -5.31 -8.83
N GLN A 55 37.90 -5.15 -9.25
CA GLN A 55 38.52 -5.91 -10.35
C GLN A 55 39.07 -7.27 -9.90
N ALA A 56 38.82 -7.69 -8.66
CA ALA A 56 39.29 -8.97 -8.11
C ALA A 56 40.84 -9.15 -8.10
N GLN A 57 41.61 -8.07 -8.21
CA GLN A 57 43.07 -8.10 -8.23
C GLN A 57 43.69 -7.87 -6.84
N VAL A 58 42.94 -7.27 -5.92
CA VAL A 58 43.37 -6.94 -4.55
C VAL A 58 42.28 -7.34 -3.56
N VAL A 59 42.67 -7.83 -2.39
CA VAL A 59 41.77 -8.13 -1.28
C VAL A 59 41.90 -7.05 -0.22
N LYS A 60 40.75 -6.57 0.24
CA LYS A 60 40.63 -5.55 1.29
C LYS A 60 40.30 -6.22 2.61
N ILE A 61 41.11 -5.93 3.62
CA ILE A 61 41.00 -6.49 4.95
C ILE A 61 40.50 -5.38 5.88
N LYS A 62 39.30 -5.57 6.45
CA LYS A 62 38.55 -4.58 7.24
C LYS A 62 39.10 -4.44 8.68
N THR A 63 40.40 -4.27 8.82
CA THR A 63 41.06 -3.92 10.08
C THR A 63 41.14 -2.40 10.27
N PHE A 64 41.54 -1.93 11.45
CA PHE A 64 41.86 -0.52 11.68
C PHE A 64 43.37 -0.38 11.92
N PRO A 65 44.13 0.30 11.03
CA PRO A 65 43.70 0.88 9.74
C PRO A 65 43.37 -0.19 8.68
N VAL A 66 42.51 0.14 7.70
CA VAL A 66 42.12 -0.78 6.60
C VAL A 66 43.33 -1.12 5.74
N ARG A 67 43.52 -2.40 5.45
CA ARG A 67 44.69 -2.90 4.71
C ARG A 67 44.29 -3.59 3.41
N TYR A 68 45.22 -3.59 2.46
CA TYR A 68 45.04 -4.15 1.12
C TYR A 68 46.19 -5.09 0.79
N LEU A 69 45.87 -6.24 0.19
CA LEU A 69 46.84 -7.26 -0.18
C LEU A 69 46.56 -7.76 -1.61
N PRO A 70 47.57 -7.91 -2.49
CA PRO A 70 47.36 -8.42 -3.84
C PRO A 70 46.83 -9.86 -3.84
N MET A 71 45.96 -10.18 -4.80
CA MET A 71 45.42 -11.54 -4.95
C MET A 71 46.52 -12.55 -5.29
N THR A 72 47.58 -12.13 -5.99
CA THR A 72 48.76 -12.96 -6.29
C THR A 72 49.47 -13.46 -5.03
N VAL A 73 49.51 -12.64 -3.97
CA VAL A 73 50.11 -13.00 -2.68
C VAL A 73 49.20 -13.95 -1.90
N ILE A 74 47.88 -13.78 -2.03
CA ILE A 74 46.91 -14.71 -1.43
C ILE A 74 46.97 -16.07 -2.10
N GLU A 75 47.03 -16.11 -3.43
CA GLU A 75 47.19 -17.34 -4.19
C GLU A 75 48.51 -18.05 -3.81
N GLN A 76 49.61 -17.30 -3.73
CA GLN A 76 50.94 -17.84 -3.38
C GLN A 76 50.99 -18.48 -1.97
N HIS A 77 50.36 -17.88 -0.95
CA HIS A 77 50.50 -18.37 0.44
C HIS A 77 49.31 -19.17 0.97
N PHE A 78 48.13 -19.05 0.35
CA PHE A 78 46.89 -19.70 0.79
C PHE A 78 46.27 -20.61 -0.29
N GLY A 79 46.80 -20.64 -1.52
CA GLY A 79 46.33 -21.54 -2.59
C GLY A 79 44.95 -21.18 -3.15
N LEU A 80 44.43 -19.99 -2.83
CA LEU A 80 43.11 -19.52 -3.27
C LEU A 80 43.26 -18.71 -4.55
N LYS A 81 42.81 -19.27 -5.68
CA LYS A 81 42.81 -18.58 -7.00
C LYS A 81 41.67 -17.56 -7.14
N GLN A 82 40.58 -17.76 -6.41
CA GLN A 82 39.40 -16.90 -6.42
C GLN A 82 38.74 -16.90 -5.03
N LEU A 83 38.08 -15.80 -4.68
CA LEU A 83 37.33 -15.66 -3.43
C LEU A 83 35.87 -15.36 -3.72
N ASP A 84 34.97 -15.90 -2.88
CA ASP A 84 33.54 -15.54 -2.89
C ASP A 84 33.35 -14.03 -2.65
N TYR A 85 34.24 -13.42 -1.84
CA TYR A 85 34.28 -11.98 -1.59
C TYR A 85 35.73 -11.47 -1.43
N TYR A 86 36.04 -10.33 -2.05
CA TYR A 86 37.35 -9.65 -1.98
C TYR A 86 37.44 -8.61 -0.86
N GLU A 87 36.41 -8.52 -0.02
CA GLU A 87 36.43 -7.76 1.23
C GLU A 87 36.25 -8.71 2.42
N VAL A 88 37.28 -8.87 3.24
CA VAL A 88 37.29 -9.83 4.36
C VAL A 88 37.52 -9.15 5.70
N ALA A 89 36.92 -9.69 6.77
CA ALA A 89 37.10 -9.17 8.13
C ALA A 89 38.53 -9.43 8.67
N SER A 90 39.13 -10.57 8.32
CA SER A 90 40.54 -10.88 8.63
C SER A 90 41.08 -11.95 7.68
N LEU A 91 42.40 -12.02 7.50
CA LEU A 91 43.04 -13.11 6.75
C LEU A 91 42.81 -14.48 7.39
N LYS A 92 42.59 -14.57 8.71
CA LYS A 92 42.27 -15.83 9.40
C LYS A 92 40.92 -16.41 8.97
N ALA A 93 39.95 -15.56 8.59
CA ALA A 93 38.64 -16.01 8.11
C ALA A 93 38.73 -16.81 6.80
N LEU A 94 39.79 -16.60 6.00
CA LEU A 94 40.04 -17.33 4.76
C LEU A 94 40.55 -18.77 4.97
N THR A 95 40.98 -19.12 6.19
CA THR A 95 41.55 -20.44 6.52
C THR A 95 40.57 -21.44 7.17
N LYS A 96 39.32 -21.05 7.46
CA LYS A 96 38.35 -21.86 8.23
C LYS A 96 37.48 -22.84 7.41
N LYS A 97 37.89 -23.21 6.19
CA LYS A 97 37.28 -24.32 5.42
C LYS A 97 38.28 -25.47 5.27
N THR A 98 38.61 -26.16 6.37
CA THR A 98 39.13 -27.55 6.41
C THR A 98 39.36 -28.00 7.85
N ALA A 99 38.37 -28.65 8.49
CA ALA A 99 38.54 -29.76 9.44
C ALA A 99 37.20 -30.09 10.13
N LYS A 100 36.76 -31.35 10.02
CA LYS A 100 35.69 -31.95 10.83
C LYS A 100 36.12 -32.10 12.30
N PRO A 101 35.17 -32.17 13.25
CA PRO A 101 35.42 -32.05 14.69
C PRO A 101 35.86 -33.38 15.29
N THR A 102 36.89 -33.37 16.14
CA THR A 102 37.09 -34.40 17.17
C THR A 102 37.66 -33.79 18.45
N ALA A 103 37.22 -34.36 19.57
CA ALA A 103 37.67 -34.20 20.96
C ALA A 103 37.14 -33.00 21.80
N LYS A 104 36.35 -33.39 22.83
CA LYS A 104 35.99 -32.61 24.04
C LYS A 104 37.25 -32.20 24.83
N PRO A 105 37.17 -31.16 25.68
CA PRO A 105 36.99 -31.37 27.13
C PRO A 105 35.95 -30.40 27.71
N GLU A 106 34.88 -30.88 28.35
CA GLU A 106 34.75 -31.18 29.78
C GLU A 106 34.99 -30.01 30.75
N ALA A 107 33.86 -29.55 31.31
CA ALA A 107 33.58 -29.11 32.67
C ALA A 107 34.30 -27.87 33.26
N ILE A 108 33.55 -26.75 33.31
CA ILE A 108 33.19 -26.11 34.59
C ILE A 108 31.70 -25.73 34.52
N LYS A 109 30.92 -26.24 35.47
CA LYS A 109 29.49 -26.00 35.71
C LYS A 109 29.29 -24.76 36.59
N GLU A 110 28.02 -24.32 36.60
CA GLU A 110 27.33 -23.46 37.58
C GLU A 110 27.49 -21.94 37.39
N ALA A 111 26.45 -21.11 37.40
CA ALA A 111 25.00 -21.30 37.50
C ALA A 111 24.30 -19.99 37.11
N ALA A 112 23.30 -20.04 36.21
CA ALA A 112 22.18 -19.07 36.13
C ALA A 112 21.15 -19.57 35.09
N SER A 113 20.15 -20.29 35.60
CA SER A 113 18.74 -20.36 35.18
C SER A 113 18.34 -20.11 33.72
N GLU A 114 17.77 -21.15 33.12
CA GLU A 114 16.47 -21.14 32.41
C GLU A 114 16.06 -19.84 31.72
N GLN A 115 16.39 -19.71 30.44
CA GLN A 115 15.57 -18.91 29.53
C GLN A 115 15.24 -19.71 28.28
N VAL A 116 13.93 -19.87 28.08
CA VAL A 116 13.27 -20.25 26.84
C VAL A 116 13.97 -19.52 25.69
N ASN A 117 14.39 -20.25 24.66
CA ASN A 117 14.93 -19.67 23.41
C ASN A 117 13.86 -18.80 22.72
N GLN A 118 13.69 -17.56 23.18
CA GLN A 118 12.98 -16.53 22.44
C GLN A 118 13.90 -16.04 21.32
N ALA A 119 13.40 -16.02 20.09
CA ALA A 119 14.14 -15.45 18.97
C ALA A 119 14.25 -13.93 19.13
N ASP A 120 15.39 -13.36 18.73
CA ASP A 120 15.64 -11.91 18.79
C ASP A 120 14.55 -11.13 18.02
N PRO A 121 13.79 -10.23 18.69
CA PRO A 121 12.68 -9.51 18.06
C PRO A 121 13.05 -8.68 16.82
N LEU A 122 14.29 -8.17 16.73
CA LEU A 122 14.75 -7.41 15.57
C LEU A 122 15.04 -8.32 14.36
N GLU A 123 15.30 -9.61 14.58
CA GLU A 123 15.49 -10.58 13.48
C GLU A 123 14.19 -10.89 12.74
N SER A 124 13.04 -10.68 13.38
CA SER A 124 11.71 -10.82 12.74
C SER A 124 11.39 -9.71 11.74
N MET A 125 12.24 -8.71 11.59
CA MET A 125 12.02 -7.60 10.66
C MET A 125 12.45 -7.96 9.25
N ILE A 126 11.55 -7.72 8.29
CA ILE A 126 11.84 -7.87 6.86
C ILE A 126 12.97 -6.89 6.48
N GLY A 127 14.05 -7.44 5.92
CA GLY A 127 15.27 -6.70 5.63
C GLY A 127 16.33 -6.70 6.73
N TYR A 128 16.16 -7.46 7.83
CA TYR A 128 17.16 -7.58 8.92
C TYR A 128 18.59 -7.90 8.43
N ARG A 129 18.71 -8.86 7.51
CA ARG A 129 19.99 -9.24 6.88
C ARG A 129 20.29 -8.48 5.58
N GLY A 130 19.39 -7.58 5.18
CA GLY A 130 19.44 -6.83 3.93
C GLY A 130 19.40 -5.32 4.18
N SER A 131 18.36 -4.64 3.68
CA SER A 131 18.27 -3.18 3.68
C SER A 131 18.29 -2.53 5.07
N LEU A 132 17.82 -3.23 6.11
CA LEU A 132 17.77 -2.74 7.49
C LEU A 132 18.98 -3.15 8.34
N HIS A 133 19.94 -3.89 7.79
CA HIS A 133 21.07 -4.43 8.56
C HIS A 133 21.83 -3.35 9.35
N ASN A 134 22.16 -2.23 8.70
CA ASN A 134 22.88 -1.12 9.33
C ASN A 134 22.02 -0.46 10.42
N ALA A 135 20.74 -0.19 10.12
CA ALA A 135 19.83 0.45 11.07
C ALA A 135 19.63 -0.41 12.33
N VAL A 136 19.45 -1.72 12.16
CA VAL A 136 19.33 -2.67 13.28
C VAL A 136 20.63 -2.73 14.08
N SER A 137 21.78 -2.76 13.41
CA SER A 137 23.08 -2.79 14.09
C SER A 137 23.33 -1.52 14.91
N GLN A 138 22.98 -0.35 14.37
CA GLN A 138 23.06 0.93 15.08
C GLN A 138 22.11 0.97 16.28
N ALA A 139 20.87 0.50 16.14
CA ALA A 139 19.91 0.43 17.23
C ALA A 139 20.38 -0.49 18.36
N LYS A 140 20.89 -1.69 18.02
CA LYS A 140 21.49 -2.62 18.99
C LYS A 140 22.68 -1.98 19.71
N ALA A 141 23.57 -1.32 18.98
CA ALA A 141 24.72 -0.63 19.55
C ALA A 141 24.31 0.51 20.50
N ALA A 142 23.32 1.31 20.12
CA ALA A 142 22.79 2.39 20.93
C ALA A 142 22.16 1.87 22.23
N LEU A 143 21.36 0.80 22.16
CA LEU A 143 20.74 0.19 23.33
C LEU A 143 21.76 -0.42 24.30
N MET A 144 22.73 -1.16 23.77
CA MET A 144 23.72 -1.90 24.57
C MET A 144 24.79 -1.00 25.21
N TYR A 145 24.85 0.27 24.82
CA TYR A 145 25.88 1.18 25.32
C TYR A 145 25.65 1.53 26.81
N PRO A 146 26.58 1.21 27.71
CA PRO A 146 26.39 1.45 29.14
C PRO A 146 26.57 2.95 29.51
N PRO A 147 25.95 3.43 30.62
CA PRO A 147 25.11 2.67 31.54
C PRO A 147 23.61 2.62 31.16
N HIS A 148 23.14 3.50 30.26
CA HIS A 148 21.70 3.75 30.04
C HIS A 148 21.29 3.81 28.56
N GLY A 149 22.15 3.35 27.65
CA GLY A 149 21.96 3.46 26.21
C GLY A 149 22.26 4.87 25.68
N LEU A 150 22.13 5.02 24.36
CA LEU A 150 22.23 6.30 23.65
C LEU A 150 20.87 6.69 23.08
N HIS A 151 20.48 7.96 23.24
CA HIS A 151 19.30 8.51 22.58
C HIS A 151 19.43 8.39 21.06
N MET A 152 18.30 8.08 20.41
CA MET A 152 18.25 7.75 18.99
C MET A 152 17.36 8.72 18.22
N MET A 153 17.77 9.07 17.01
CA MET A 153 16.99 9.79 16.01
C MET A 153 16.71 8.85 14.84
N LEU A 154 15.44 8.51 14.61
CA LEU A 154 14.97 7.72 13.48
C LEU A 154 14.62 8.65 12.32
N LEU A 155 15.38 8.54 11.24
CA LEU A 155 15.19 9.30 10.00
C LEU A 155 14.54 8.43 8.93
N GLY A 156 13.70 9.04 8.12
CA GLY A 156 13.13 8.40 6.94
C GLY A 156 11.82 9.04 6.53
N GLN A 157 11.46 8.86 5.27
CA GLN A 157 10.24 9.43 4.70
C GLN A 157 8.97 8.97 5.45
N THR A 158 7.85 9.65 5.19
CA THR A 158 6.55 9.27 5.75
C THR A 158 6.20 7.84 5.35
N GLY A 159 5.76 7.03 6.32
CA GLY A 159 5.29 5.67 6.05
C GLY A 159 6.37 4.59 5.90
N VAL A 160 7.65 4.85 6.15
CA VAL A 160 8.72 3.80 6.09
C VAL A 160 8.71 2.82 7.28
N GLY A 161 7.92 3.09 8.32
CA GLY A 161 7.78 2.22 9.50
C GLY A 161 8.61 2.61 10.73
N LYS A 162 8.92 3.90 10.93
CA LYS A 162 9.69 4.42 12.09
C LYS A 162 9.11 3.97 13.44
N THR A 163 7.80 4.12 13.64
CA THR A 163 7.09 3.70 14.85
C THR A 163 7.18 2.18 15.07
N TYR A 164 7.05 1.37 14.00
CA TYR A 164 7.21 -0.09 14.08
C TYR A 164 8.64 -0.48 14.46
N PHE A 165 9.64 0.19 13.89
CA PHE A 165 11.04 0.00 14.24
C PHE A 165 11.31 0.31 15.72
N ALA A 166 10.80 1.44 16.23
CA ALA A 166 10.91 1.81 17.64
C ALA A 166 10.27 0.78 18.59
N ASN A 167 9.11 0.22 18.22
CA ASN A 167 8.49 -0.87 18.99
C ASN A 167 9.35 -2.14 19.02
N LYS A 168 10.04 -2.46 17.91
CA LYS A 168 10.96 -3.60 17.84
C LYS A 168 12.24 -3.37 18.63
N ILE A 169 12.75 -2.13 18.66
CA ILE A 169 13.86 -1.71 19.53
C ILE A 169 13.48 -1.95 21.00
N TYR A 170 12.29 -1.51 21.42
CA TYR A 170 11.81 -1.74 22.78
C TYR A 170 11.63 -3.23 23.12
N ALA A 171 11.03 -4.01 22.22
CA ALA A 171 10.91 -5.46 22.41
C ALA A 171 12.28 -6.14 22.54
N TYR A 172 13.26 -5.70 21.75
CA TYR A 172 14.64 -6.17 21.86
C TYR A 172 15.30 -5.74 23.17
N ALA A 173 15.05 -4.52 23.65
CA ALA A 173 15.61 -4.04 24.91
C ALA A 173 15.12 -4.88 26.11
N LYS A 174 13.87 -5.36 26.10
CA LYS A 174 13.35 -6.33 27.07
C LYS A 174 13.99 -7.71 26.90
N PHE A 175 14.01 -8.22 25.67
CA PHE A 175 14.63 -9.51 25.33
C PHE A 175 16.11 -9.59 25.77
N ALA A 176 16.88 -8.53 25.53
CA ALA A 176 18.29 -8.44 25.89
C ALA A 176 18.52 -8.05 27.37
N GLN A 177 17.46 -7.97 28.19
CA GLN A 177 17.48 -7.61 29.61
C GLN A 177 18.14 -6.24 29.90
N ILE A 178 18.10 -5.33 28.93
CA ILE A 178 18.56 -3.94 29.09
C ILE A 178 17.52 -3.14 29.89
N LEU A 179 16.25 -3.44 29.64
CA LEU A 179 15.11 -2.91 30.38
C LEU A 179 14.43 -4.01 31.18
N LYS A 180 13.76 -3.62 32.27
CA LYS A 180 12.93 -4.54 33.04
C LYS A 180 11.71 -4.98 32.24
N GLU A 181 11.16 -6.15 32.58
CA GLU A 181 9.94 -6.67 31.95
C GLU A 181 8.73 -5.74 32.12
N ASP A 182 8.67 -4.95 33.20
CA ASP A 182 7.63 -3.96 33.48
C ASP A 182 7.98 -2.54 33.00
N ALA A 183 9.15 -2.34 32.37
CA ALA A 183 9.58 -1.03 31.90
C ALA A 183 8.55 -0.46 30.89
N PRO A 184 8.15 0.81 31.01
CA PRO A 184 7.14 1.41 30.15
C PRO A 184 7.68 1.73 28.74
N PHE A 185 6.80 1.62 27.74
CA PHE A 185 7.02 2.21 26.41
C PHE A 185 5.92 3.21 26.14
N VAL A 186 6.27 4.50 26.16
CA VAL A 186 5.33 5.59 25.96
C VAL A 186 5.58 6.18 24.57
N SER A 187 4.54 6.26 23.76
CA SER A 187 4.61 6.85 22.41
C SER A 187 3.78 8.12 22.36
N PHE A 188 4.34 9.17 21.78
CA PHE A 188 3.69 10.46 21.61
C PHE A 188 3.95 11.00 20.21
N ASN A 189 2.88 11.36 19.50
CA ASN A 189 2.99 12.03 18.22
C ASN A 189 2.87 13.55 18.44
N CYS A 190 3.95 14.28 18.20
CA CYS A 190 3.97 15.73 18.38
C CYS A 190 3.03 16.46 17.41
N ALA A 191 2.66 15.84 16.28
CA ALA A 191 1.72 16.42 15.33
C ALA A 191 0.29 16.55 15.89
N ASP A 192 -0.11 15.69 16.84
CA ASP A 192 -1.48 15.67 17.40
C ASP A 192 -1.84 16.98 18.11
N TYR A 193 -0.83 17.71 18.60
CA TYR A 193 -0.99 18.94 19.39
C TYR A 193 -0.22 20.14 18.81
N TYR A 194 0.24 20.06 17.55
CA TYR A 194 1.09 21.10 16.94
C TYR A 194 0.45 22.50 16.96
N ASN A 195 -0.87 22.59 16.77
CA ASN A 195 -1.60 23.86 16.80
C ASN A 195 -1.77 24.45 18.21
N ASN A 196 -1.38 23.72 19.26
CA ASN A 196 -1.42 24.20 20.64
C ASN A 196 -0.13 23.79 21.39
N PRO A 197 0.96 24.55 21.23
CA PRO A 197 2.25 24.27 21.86
C PRO A 197 2.19 24.09 23.37
N GLN A 198 1.34 24.86 24.05
CA GLN A 198 1.17 24.76 25.51
C GLN A 198 0.59 23.40 25.92
N LEU A 199 -0.42 22.91 25.20
CA LEU A 199 -1.01 21.60 25.47
C LEU A 199 -0.05 20.45 25.16
N LEU A 200 0.75 20.59 24.10
CA LEU A 200 1.81 19.65 23.75
C LEU A 200 2.82 19.55 24.91
N MET A 201 3.36 20.68 25.36
CA MET A 201 4.31 20.74 26.48
C MET A 201 3.68 20.24 27.79
N ALA A 202 2.42 20.59 28.06
CA ALA A 202 1.68 20.16 29.24
C ALA A 202 1.46 18.64 29.25
N THR A 203 1.32 18.03 28.08
CA THR A 203 1.17 16.58 27.94
C THR A 203 2.52 15.90 28.13
N LEU A 204 3.59 16.43 27.51
CA LEU A 204 4.93 15.84 27.57
C LEU A 204 5.55 15.92 28.96
N PHE A 205 5.53 17.09 29.60
CA PHE A 205 6.17 17.34 30.89
C PHE A 205 5.21 17.34 32.08
N GLY A 206 3.90 17.38 31.83
CA GLY A 206 2.88 17.53 32.88
C GLY A 206 2.64 19.00 33.22
N HIS A 207 1.61 19.24 34.03
CA HIS A 207 1.27 20.59 34.49
C HIS A 207 0.77 20.59 35.94
N ALA A 208 1.04 21.68 36.65
CA ALA A 208 0.41 21.98 37.93
C ALA A 208 -0.97 22.61 37.73
N LYS A 209 -1.80 22.57 38.77
CA LYS A 209 -3.09 23.26 38.80
C LYS A 209 -2.88 24.76 38.53
N GLY A 210 -3.61 25.31 37.56
CA GLY A 210 -3.53 26.71 37.16
C GLY A 210 -2.35 27.07 36.26
N ALA A 211 -1.62 26.10 35.71
CA ALA A 211 -0.48 26.37 34.81
C ALA A 211 -0.87 27.00 33.46
N TYR A 212 -2.11 26.78 33.00
CA TYR A 212 -2.70 27.40 31.81
C TYR A 212 -4.23 27.45 31.95
N THR A 213 -4.92 28.17 31.05
CA THR A 213 -6.38 28.29 31.03
C THR A 213 -7.05 26.92 30.81
N GLY A 214 -7.78 26.42 31.81
CA GLY A 214 -8.40 25.08 31.80
C GLY A 214 -7.61 23.99 32.54
N ALA A 215 -6.47 24.33 33.17
CA ALA A 215 -5.70 23.41 34.03
C ALA A 215 -6.31 23.31 35.44
N ASP A 216 -7.51 22.74 35.56
CA ASP A 216 -8.26 22.70 36.83
C ASP A 216 -7.69 21.69 37.85
N GLN A 217 -6.89 20.73 37.37
CA GLN A 217 -6.24 19.69 38.16
C GLN A 217 -4.77 19.56 37.77
N GLU A 218 -3.94 19.01 38.67
CA GLU A 218 -2.56 18.66 38.31
C GLU A 218 -2.52 17.34 37.53
N LYS A 219 -1.59 17.22 36.57
CA LYS A 219 -1.44 16.02 35.76
C LYS A 219 0.04 15.69 35.51
N ALA A 220 0.39 14.41 35.69
CA ALA A 220 1.72 13.88 35.37
C ALA A 220 1.94 13.83 33.85
N GLY A 221 3.15 14.18 33.41
CA GLY A 221 3.56 14.18 32.01
C GLY A 221 4.00 12.82 31.50
N LEU A 222 4.16 12.69 30.19
CA LEU A 222 4.66 11.48 29.54
C LEU A 222 6.11 11.15 29.91
N VAL A 223 6.96 12.15 30.18
CA VAL A 223 8.33 11.93 30.69
C VAL A 223 8.30 11.19 32.04
N GLU A 224 7.37 11.56 32.93
CA GLU A 224 7.18 10.92 34.23
C GLU A 224 6.65 9.49 34.08
N GLN A 225 5.70 9.29 33.16
CA GLN A 225 5.10 7.99 32.87
C GLN A 225 6.09 7.01 32.19
N ALA A 226 7.08 7.53 31.46
CA ALA A 226 8.10 6.74 30.78
C ALA A 226 9.30 6.37 31.67
N ASN A 227 9.27 6.75 32.95
CA ASN A 227 10.39 6.52 33.86
C ASN A 227 10.79 5.04 33.94
N GLY A 228 12.09 4.76 33.78
CA GLY A 228 12.66 3.41 33.74
C GLY A 228 12.50 2.69 32.39
N GLY A 229 11.98 3.36 31.37
CA GLY A 229 11.67 2.78 30.07
C GLY A 229 12.05 3.66 28.87
N ILE A 230 11.25 3.59 27.81
CA ILE A 230 11.49 4.30 26.54
C ILE A 230 10.35 5.28 26.25
N LEU A 231 10.72 6.49 25.81
CA LEU A 231 9.80 7.49 25.29
C LEU A 231 10.06 7.70 23.78
N LEU A 232 9.06 7.35 22.96
CA LEU A 232 9.05 7.63 21.52
C LEU A 232 8.37 8.98 21.26
N LEU A 233 9.08 9.89 20.60
CA LEU A 233 8.58 11.18 20.11
C LEU A 233 8.52 11.15 18.59
N ASP A 234 7.33 10.92 18.03
CA ASP A 234 7.09 10.94 16.58
C ASP A 234 6.85 12.36 16.08
N GLU A 235 7.28 12.63 14.85
CA GLU A 235 7.33 13.95 14.23
C GLU A 235 7.92 15.03 15.17
N VAL A 236 9.08 14.74 15.76
CA VAL A 236 9.71 15.59 16.80
C VAL A 236 10.01 17.02 16.33
N HIS A 237 10.13 17.25 15.01
CA HIS A 237 10.27 18.59 14.42
C HIS A 237 9.08 19.51 14.68
N ARG A 238 7.93 18.95 15.09
CA ARG A 238 6.74 19.69 15.53
C ARG A 238 6.86 20.22 16.95
N LEU A 239 7.86 19.78 17.71
CA LEU A 239 8.12 20.30 19.04
C LEU A 239 8.69 21.73 18.94
N PRO A 240 8.08 22.73 19.60
CA PRO A 240 8.57 24.10 19.57
C PRO A 240 9.97 24.20 20.20
N PRO A 241 10.77 25.25 19.88
CA PRO A 241 12.11 25.44 20.42
C PRO A 241 12.19 25.34 21.94
N GLU A 242 11.22 25.89 22.66
CA GLU A 242 11.16 25.83 24.12
C GLU A 242 11.01 24.40 24.63
N GLY A 243 10.25 23.57 23.91
CA GLY A 243 10.07 22.15 24.24
C GLY A 243 11.35 21.35 23.98
N GLN A 244 12.06 21.68 22.90
CA GLN A 244 13.36 21.08 22.58
C GLN A 244 14.40 21.43 23.66
N GLU A 245 14.43 22.67 24.14
CA GLU A 245 15.31 23.11 25.23
C GLU A 245 14.95 22.41 26.57
N MET A 246 13.68 22.21 26.88
CA MET A 246 13.26 21.44 28.06
C MET A 246 13.67 19.96 27.98
N LEU A 247 13.50 19.32 26.82
CA LEU A 247 13.98 17.95 26.62
C LEU A 247 15.50 17.87 26.68
N PHE A 248 16.18 18.86 26.12
CA PHE A 248 17.63 18.99 26.23
C PHE A 248 18.08 19.04 27.70
N TYR A 249 17.48 19.91 28.50
CA TYR A 249 17.81 20.02 29.93
C TYR A 249 17.57 18.70 30.67
N PHE A 250 16.48 18.00 30.31
CA PHE A 250 16.16 16.69 30.84
C PHE A 250 17.18 15.61 30.45
N ILE A 251 17.62 15.56 29.18
CA ILE A 251 18.62 14.60 28.71
C ILE A 251 19.95 14.76 29.46
N ASP A 252 20.42 16.01 29.64
CA ASP A 252 21.72 16.26 30.27
C ASP A 252 21.71 15.99 31.78
N ASN A 253 20.59 16.25 32.47
CA ASN A 253 20.54 16.24 33.95
C ASN A 253 19.69 15.11 34.55
N GLY A 254 18.84 14.45 33.76
CA GLY A 254 17.82 13.52 34.27
C GLY A 254 16.73 14.19 35.11
N VAL A 255 16.58 15.52 34.99
CA VAL A 255 15.65 16.35 35.79
C VAL A 255 14.72 17.15 34.89
N PHE A 256 13.45 17.24 35.27
CA PHE A 256 12.46 18.08 34.61
C PHE A 256 11.51 18.72 35.63
N ASN A 257 10.76 19.74 35.20
CA ASN A 257 9.69 20.37 35.97
C ASN A 257 8.38 20.27 35.17
N ARG A 258 7.24 20.14 35.87
CA ARG A 258 5.92 20.31 35.24
C ARG A 258 5.72 21.78 34.89
N LEU A 259 4.89 22.06 33.88
CA LEU A 259 4.51 23.43 33.56
C LEU A 259 3.84 24.10 34.76
N GLY A 260 4.24 25.33 35.07
CA GLY A 260 3.80 26.08 36.24
C GLY A 260 4.50 25.69 37.56
N GLU A 261 5.38 24.67 37.58
CA GLU A 261 6.24 24.37 38.73
C GLU A 261 7.65 24.97 38.51
N SER A 262 8.11 25.82 39.43
CA SER A 262 9.43 26.47 39.34
C SER A 262 10.47 25.94 40.33
N GLN A 263 10.05 25.22 41.39
CA GLN A 263 10.95 24.76 42.46
C GLN A 263 11.01 23.24 42.67
N LYS A 264 10.13 22.45 42.05
CA LYS A 264 10.08 20.99 42.22
C LYS A 264 10.84 20.28 41.12
N LYS A 265 12.12 20.01 41.36
CA LYS A 265 12.95 19.17 40.50
C LYS A 265 12.47 17.71 40.57
N ARG A 266 11.94 17.21 39.47
CA ARG A 266 11.51 15.80 39.33
C ARG A 266 12.57 15.03 38.58
N HIS A 267 12.82 13.79 38.98
CA HIS A 267 13.80 12.93 38.36
C HIS A 267 13.10 11.82 37.57
N ALA A 268 13.58 11.55 36.36
CA ALA A 268 13.20 10.38 35.59
C ALA A 268 14.38 9.89 34.75
N GLN A 269 14.46 8.59 34.54
CA GLN A 269 15.46 7.96 33.70
C GLN A 269 14.76 7.34 32.49
N VAL A 270 14.93 7.96 31.32
CA VAL A 270 14.16 7.59 30.12
C VAL A 270 15.09 7.54 28.92
N LEU A 271 15.05 6.46 28.15
CA LEU A 271 15.70 6.40 26.86
C LEU A 271 14.79 6.99 25.78
N ILE A 272 15.16 8.14 25.25
CA ILE A 272 14.40 8.83 24.20
C ILE A 272 14.73 8.30 22.81
N ILE A 273 13.69 7.97 22.06
CA ILE A 273 13.73 7.71 20.61
C ILE A 273 12.92 8.81 19.94
N CYS A 274 13.59 9.64 19.14
CA CYS A 274 12.95 10.65 18.32
C CYS A 274 12.73 10.10 16.90
N ALA A 275 11.65 10.49 16.24
CA ALA A 275 11.41 10.19 14.83
C ALA A 275 11.01 11.46 14.08
N THR A 276 11.50 11.62 12.86
CA THR A 276 11.17 12.77 12.01
C THR A 276 11.15 12.38 10.53
N THR A 277 10.30 13.06 9.77
CA THR A 277 10.24 13.03 8.30
C THR A 277 11.06 14.14 7.64
N GLU A 278 11.41 15.19 8.38
CA GLU A 278 12.18 16.33 7.91
C GLU A 278 13.68 16.17 8.16
N ASN A 279 14.49 16.95 7.44
CA ASN A 279 15.92 17.03 7.71
C ASN A 279 16.16 17.64 9.11
N PRO A 280 16.80 16.91 10.05
CA PRO A 280 17.02 17.40 11.41
C PRO A 280 17.81 18.71 11.45
N ASP A 281 18.79 18.88 10.55
CA ASP A 281 19.69 20.04 10.54
C ASP A 281 18.97 21.36 10.25
N SER A 282 17.83 21.31 9.55
CA SER A 282 17.01 22.49 9.24
C SER A 282 15.83 22.69 10.19
N ALA A 283 15.33 21.62 10.80
CA ALA A 283 14.07 21.63 11.54
C ALA A 283 14.23 21.64 13.06
N MET A 284 15.44 21.35 13.57
CA MET A 284 15.71 21.21 15.01
C MET A 284 16.82 22.16 15.46
N LEU A 285 16.84 22.46 16.76
CA LEU A 285 17.93 23.21 17.37
C LEU A 285 19.23 22.41 17.34
N ALA A 286 20.32 23.05 16.92
CA ALA A 286 21.66 22.43 16.92
C ALA A 286 22.09 21.99 18.33
N THR A 287 21.61 22.67 19.38
CA THR A 287 21.81 22.28 20.78
C THR A 287 21.17 20.93 21.08
N PHE A 288 19.95 20.71 20.63
CA PHE A 288 19.20 19.47 20.83
C PHE A 288 19.83 18.29 20.06
N LEU A 289 20.16 18.46 18.77
CA LEU A 289 20.73 17.39 17.93
C LEU A 289 22.03 16.80 18.49
N ARG A 290 22.90 17.62 19.07
CA ARG A 290 24.17 17.15 19.67
C ARG A 290 24.00 16.14 20.80
N ARG A 291 22.83 16.09 21.44
CA ARG A 291 22.51 15.19 22.57
C ARG A 291 21.81 13.90 22.14
N ILE A 292 21.51 13.78 20.84
CA ILE A 292 20.96 12.57 20.24
C ILE A 292 22.00 12.02 19.25
N PRO A 293 23.08 11.39 19.75
CA PRO A 293 24.26 11.06 18.95
C PRO A 293 24.01 9.92 17.95
N MET A 294 22.99 9.10 18.15
CA MET A 294 22.68 8.00 17.25
C MET A 294 21.62 8.39 16.22
N SER A 295 22.04 8.63 14.98
CA SER A 295 21.13 8.84 13.85
C SER A 295 20.99 7.57 13.02
N ILE A 296 19.75 7.10 12.86
CA ILE A 296 19.42 5.84 12.20
C ILE A 296 18.47 6.14 11.04
N THR A 297 18.96 5.96 9.81
CA THR A 297 18.16 6.15 8.60
C THR A 297 17.48 4.85 8.20
N ILE A 298 16.16 4.89 8.06
CA ILE A 298 15.34 3.79 7.54
C ILE A 298 15.11 4.04 6.03
N PRO A 299 15.52 3.12 5.15
CA PRO A 299 15.40 3.30 3.71
C PRO A 299 13.95 3.33 3.25
N ALA A 300 13.70 4.11 2.20
CA ALA A 300 12.42 4.18 1.51
C ALA A 300 12.10 2.83 0.83
N LEU A 301 10.83 2.61 0.47
CA LEU A 301 10.36 1.32 -0.06
C LEU A 301 11.00 0.98 -1.42
N ASP A 302 11.26 1.98 -2.24
CA ASP A 302 11.90 1.90 -3.55
C ASP A 302 13.42 1.61 -3.48
N GLU A 303 14.08 2.04 -2.41
CA GLU A 303 15.48 1.75 -2.13
C GLU A 303 15.72 0.30 -1.66
N ARG A 304 14.66 -0.44 -1.31
CA ARG A 304 14.74 -1.83 -0.85
C ARG A 304 14.83 -2.82 -2.01
N PRO A 305 15.55 -3.95 -1.83
CA PRO A 305 15.57 -5.04 -2.80
C PRO A 305 14.17 -5.55 -3.14
N ILE A 306 13.95 -5.93 -4.41
CA ILE A 306 12.65 -6.38 -4.88
C ILE A 306 12.08 -7.57 -4.09
N THR A 307 12.95 -8.46 -3.62
CA THR A 307 12.59 -9.60 -2.76
C THR A 307 11.99 -9.14 -1.43
N GLU A 308 12.57 -8.14 -0.78
CA GLU A 308 12.04 -7.56 0.47
C GLU A 308 10.72 -6.82 0.23
N ARG A 309 10.57 -6.16 -0.92
CA ARG A 309 9.32 -5.47 -1.29
C ARG A 309 8.17 -6.45 -1.49
N ILE A 310 8.43 -7.58 -2.13
CA ILE A 310 7.48 -8.71 -2.24
C ILE A 310 7.13 -9.26 -0.85
N GLU A 311 8.14 -9.49 -0.02
CA GLU A 311 7.96 -10.03 1.34
C GLU A 311 7.10 -9.10 2.20
N LEU A 312 7.32 -7.78 2.09
CA LEU A 312 6.48 -6.76 2.74
C LEU A 312 5.04 -6.81 2.25
N ALA A 313 4.82 -6.87 0.94
CA ALA A 313 3.47 -6.97 0.38
C ALA A 313 2.76 -8.26 0.85
N HIS A 314 3.47 -9.39 0.83
CA HIS A 314 2.95 -10.67 1.31
C HIS A 314 2.56 -10.60 2.80
N PHE A 315 3.43 -10.05 3.65
CA PHE A 315 3.16 -9.84 5.07
C PHE A 315 1.92 -8.97 5.33
N LEU A 316 1.73 -7.92 4.52
CA LEU A 316 0.57 -7.02 4.63
C LEU A 316 -0.72 -7.72 4.20
N PHE A 317 -0.73 -8.47 3.10
CA PHE A 317 -1.88 -9.29 2.71
C PHE A 317 -2.20 -10.34 3.79
N GLN A 318 -1.20 -10.97 4.38
CA GLN A 318 -1.39 -11.93 5.48
C GLN A 318 -1.94 -11.26 6.75
N THR A 319 -1.64 -9.99 6.97
CA THR A 319 -2.25 -9.22 8.07
C THR A 319 -3.74 -9.00 7.82
N GLU A 320 -4.12 -8.75 6.57
CA GLU A 320 -5.53 -8.63 6.19
C GLU A 320 -6.27 -9.98 6.23
N THR A 321 -5.63 -11.12 5.92
CA THR A 321 -6.28 -12.44 6.06
C THR A 321 -6.69 -12.71 7.51
N LYS A 322 -5.88 -12.30 8.48
CA LYS A 322 -6.19 -12.39 9.92
C LYS A 322 -7.36 -11.50 10.31
N ARG A 323 -7.43 -10.30 9.76
CA ARG A 323 -8.50 -9.33 10.04
C ARG A 323 -9.83 -9.79 9.44
N ILE A 324 -9.80 -10.28 8.21
CA ILE A 324 -10.97 -10.75 7.47
C ILE A 324 -11.37 -12.17 7.91
N LYS A 325 -10.44 -12.89 8.56
CA LYS A 325 -10.57 -14.31 8.97
C LYS A 325 -10.85 -15.25 7.79
N ARG A 326 -10.33 -14.89 6.61
CA ARG A 326 -10.47 -15.64 5.35
C ARG A 326 -9.15 -15.58 4.59
N ALA A 327 -8.85 -16.66 3.85
CA ALA A 327 -7.66 -16.70 3.01
C ALA A 327 -7.83 -15.73 1.82
N LEU A 328 -6.73 -15.22 1.28
CA LEU A 328 -6.71 -14.37 0.09
C LEU A 328 -6.01 -15.12 -1.04
N SER A 329 -6.57 -15.11 -2.24
CA SER A 329 -5.91 -15.63 -3.44
C SER A 329 -5.60 -14.47 -4.37
N VAL A 330 -4.35 -13.99 -4.32
CA VAL A 330 -3.93 -12.73 -4.95
C VAL A 330 -3.26 -13.00 -6.29
N LYS A 331 -3.74 -12.37 -7.37
CA LYS A 331 -3.11 -12.46 -8.69
C LYS A 331 -1.73 -11.80 -8.71
N ARG A 332 -0.80 -12.34 -9.51
CA ARG A 332 0.55 -11.76 -9.70
C ARG A 332 0.51 -10.31 -10.16
N SER A 333 -0.40 -10.01 -11.07
CA SER A 333 -0.58 -8.69 -11.63
C SER A 333 -0.93 -7.65 -10.56
N VAL A 334 -1.61 -8.04 -9.48
CA VAL A 334 -1.87 -7.17 -8.31
C VAL A 334 -0.55 -6.78 -7.63
N PHE A 335 0.36 -7.73 -7.41
CA PHE A 335 1.70 -7.44 -6.88
C PHE A 335 2.52 -6.59 -7.86
N GLU A 336 2.47 -6.89 -9.15
CA GLU A 336 3.18 -6.10 -10.17
C GLU A 336 2.69 -4.64 -10.20
N ILE A 337 1.38 -4.40 -10.05
CA ILE A 337 0.81 -3.07 -10.07
C ILE A 337 1.19 -2.30 -8.80
N ILE A 338 0.96 -2.90 -7.63
CA ILE A 338 1.19 -2.24 -6.34
C ILE A 338 2.69 -1.96 -6.11
N LEU A 339 3.56 -2.87 -6.54
CA LEU A 339 5.02 -2.70 -6.37
C LEU A 339 5.66 -1.83 -7.45
N ASN A 340 5.05 -1.60 -8.62
CA ASN A 340 5.63 -0.72 -9.63
C ASN A 340 5.10 0.73 -9.57
N GLU A 341 4.16 1.04 -8.69
CA GLU A 341 3.70 2.42 -8.50
C GLU A 341 4.72 3.27 -7.72
N ASP A 342 4.80 4.56 -8.08
CA ASP A 342 5.53 5.60 -7.34
C ASP A 342 4.93 5.79 -5.94
N ASN A 343 5.47 5.04 -4.97
CA ASN A 343 4.96 4.95 -3.60
C ASN A 343 5.51 6.07 -2.69
N TYR A 344 5.07 7.32 -2.90
CA TYR A 344 5.44 8.48 -2.06
C TYR A 344 5.15 8.28 -0.56
N GLY A 345 4.17 7.45 -0.19
CA GLY A 345 3.85 7.10 1.21
C GLY A 345 4.46 5.77 1.70
N ASN A 346 5.42 5.20 0.98
CA ASN A 346 6.21 4.03 1.37
C ASN A 346 5.35 2.83 1.84
N VAL A 347 5.77 2.12 2.89
CA VAL A 347 5.07 0.95 3.45
C VAL A 347 3.67 1.31 3.97
N GLY A 348 3.48 2.55 4.45
CA GLY A 348 2.17 3.05 4.91
C GLY A 348 1.14 3.16 3.79
N GLN A 349 1.55 3.67 2.63
CA GLN A 349 0.73 3.68 1.43
C GLN A 349 0.50 2.26 0.89
N LEU A 350 1.55 1.44 0.83
CA LEU A 350 1.46 0.03 0.45
C LEU A 350 0.41 -0.71 1.29
N LYS A 351 0.44 -0.53 2.62
CA LYS A 351 -0.54 -1.10 3.54
C LYS A 351 -1.96 -0.61 3.23
N SER A 352 -2.13 0.69 3.03
CA SER A 352 -3.43 1.29 2.73
C SER A 352 -4.00 0.77 1.41
N GLN A 353 -3.17 0.65 0.37
CA GLN A 353 -3.55 0.12 -0.93
C GLN A 353 -3.96 -1.35 -0.83
N ILE A 354 -3.13 -2.18 -0.18
CA ILE A 354 -3.44 -3.59 0.07
C ILE A 354 -4.76 -3.72 0.85
N GLN A 355 -4.96 -2.92 1.89
CA GLN A 355 -6.17 -2.94 2.70
C GLN A 355 -7.41 -2.54 1.88
N LEU A 356 -7.33 -1.49 1.05
CA LEU A 356 -8.42 -1.08 0.15
C LEU A 356 -8.73 -2.17 -0.88
N THR A 357 -7.69 -2.77 -1.45
CA THR A 357 -7.82 -3.87 -2.40
C THR A 357 -8.47 -5.09 -1.75
N CYS A 358 -8.07 -5.45 -0.54
CA CYS A 358 -8.68 -6.54 0.23
C CYS A 358 -10.12 -6.20 0.62
N ALA A 359 -10.42 -4.96 0.96
CA ALA A 359 -11.78 -4.51 1.29
C ALA A 359 -12.70 -4.60 0.06
N GLN A 360 -12.23 -4.15 -1.11
CA GLN A 360 -12.98 -4.26 -2.36
C GLN A 360 -13.18 -5.72 -2.75
N ALA A 361 -12.13 -6.55 -2.67
CA ALA A 361 -12.21 -7.98 -2.91
C ALA A 361 -13.15 -8.66 -1.90
N PHE A 362 -13.15 -8.27 -0.62
CA PHE A 362 -14.06 -8.77 0.40
C PHE A 362 -15.52 -8.40 0.10
N LEU A 363 -15.79 -7.16 -0.31
CA LEU A 363 -17.12 -6.72 -0.72
C LEU A 363 -17.59 -7.49 -1.97
N ASN A 364 -16.70 -7.68 -2.94
CA ASN A 364 -16.96 -8.44 -4.16
C ASN A 364 -17.15 -9.94 -3.89
N SER A 365 -16.66 -10.44 -2.74
CA SER A 365 -16.73 -11.84 -2.30
C SER A 365 -17.61 -12.04 -1.06
N MET A 366 -18.54 -11.11 -0.77
CA MET A 366 -19.47 -11.18 0.37
C MET A 366 -20.47 -12.36 0.31
N GLY A 367 -20.38 -13.24 -0.69
CA GLY A 367 -21.12 -14.51 -0.79
C GLY A 367 -20.26 -15.78 -0.75
N GLU A 368 -18.93 -15.67 -0.80
CA GLU A 368 -17.98 -16.80 -0.80
C GLU A 368 -17.59 -17.19 0.63
N LYS A 369 -17.46 -18.49 0.94
CA LYS A 369 -17.35 -18.95 2.35
C LYS A 369 -15.94 -19.12 2.91
N THR A 370 -14.87 -19.17 2.11
CA THR A 370 -13.53 -19.56 2.63
C THR A 370 -12.37 -18.69 2.15
N THR A 371 -12.22 -18.48 0.84
CA THR A 371 -11.12 -17.71 0.24
C THR A 371 -11.68 -16.50 -0.51
N ILE A 372 -10.95 -15.40 -0.56
CA ILE A 372 -11.30 -14.18 -1.28
C ILE A 372 -10.34 -14.04 -2.45
N SER A 373 -10.86 -14.06 -3.67
CA SER A 373 -10.05 -13.79 -4.86
C SER A 373 -9.73 -12.31 -4.94
N VAL A 374 -8.43 -11.97 -5.03
CA VAL A 374 -7.94 -10.61 -5.18
C VAL A 374 -7.32 -10.48 -6.57
N THR A 375 -7.95 -9.67 -7.40
CA THR A 375 -7.64 -9.49 -8.82
C THR A 375 -7.33 -8.03 -9.13
N ASP A 376 -6.91 -7.76 -10.37
CA ASP A 376 -6.61 -6.40 -10.81
C ASP A 376 -7.81 -5.47 -10.65
N ASN A 377 -9.03 -5.99 -10.79
CA ASN A 377 -10.27 -5.22 -10.67
C ASN A 377 -10.56 -4.74 -9.25
N ASP A 378 -9.96 -5.38 -8.25
CA ASP A 378 -10.10 -5.03 -6.84
C ASP A 378 -9.14 -3.91 -6.43
N LEU A 379 -8.19 -3.55 -7.30
CA LEU A 379 -7.30 -2.41 -7.07
C LEU A 379 -8.06 -1.07 -7.17
N PRO A 380 -7.69 -0.08 -6.33
CA PRO A 380 -8.16 1.29 -6.48
C PRO A 380 -8.01 1.80 -7.92
N GLU A 381 -9.00 2.54 -8.41
CA GLU A 381 -9.07 2.97 -9.81
C GLU A 381 -7.82 3.73 -10.26
N LYS A 382 -7.26 4.56 -9.38
CA LYS A 382 -5.99 5.28 -9.63
C LYS A 382 -4.83 4.33 -9.97
N LEU A 383 -4.72 3.19 -9.27
CA LEU A 383 -3.66 2.19 -9.53
C LEU A 383 -3.86 1.49 -10.87
N ARG A 384 -5.10 1.13 -11.17
CA ARG A 384 -5.46 0.51 -12.44
C ARG A 384 -5.16 1.45 -13.62
N GLN A 385 -5.51 2.73 -13.50
CA GLN A 385 -5.26 3.73 -14.53
C GLN A 385 -3.76 4.00 -14.72
N SER A 386 -3.00 4.16 -13.63
CA SER A 386 -1.54 4.31 -13.69
C SER A 386 -0.87 3.13 -14.40
N TRP A 387 -1.27 1.90 -14.09
CA TRP A 387 -0.74 0.69 -14.75
C TRP A 387 -1.13 0.59 -16.23
N LEU A 388 -2.35 1.01 -16.59
CA LEU A 388 -2.82 1.02 -17.97
C LEU A 388 -2.09 2.06 -18.84
N ALA A 389 -1.52 3.11 -18.23
CA ALA A 389 -0.71 4.12 -18.91
C ALA A 389 0.75 3.69 -19.19
N VAL A 390 1.29 2.71 -18.45
CA VAL A 390 2.65 2.16 -18.65
C VAL A 390 2.73 1.43 -19.98
N SER A 391 3.79 1.61 -20.76
CA SER A 391 3.91 1.02 -22.11
C SER A 391 3.95 -0.52 -22.07
N ARG A 392 3.40 -1.21 -23.10
CA ARG A 392 3.46 -2.69 -23.19
C ARG A 392 4.91 -3.25 -23.21
N ALA A 393 5.89 -2.43 -23.59
CA ALA A 393 7.30 -2.80 -23.60
C ALA A 393 7.89 -2.84 -22.17
N GLU A 394 7.56 -1.87 -21.32
CA GLU A 394 7.96 -1.83 -19.91
C GLU A 394 7.25 -2.92 -19.08
N ARG A 395 6.00 -3.26 -19.42
CA ARG A 395 5.24 -4.35 -18.77
C ARG A 395 5.88 -5.74 -18.95
N LYS A 396 6.55 -5.99 -20.07
CA LYS A 396 7.26 -7.27 -20.35
C LYS A 396 8.61 -7.37 -19.65
N GLN A 397 9.14 -6.26 -19.15
CA GLN A 397 10.43 -6.18 -18.45
C GLN A 397 10.27 -6.23 -16.92
N SER A 398 9.14 -6.75 -16.44
CA SER A 398 8.88 -7.04 -15.03
C SER A 398 9.73 -8.23 -14.56
N ASP A 399 10.84 -7.94 -13.87
CA ASP A 399 11.68 -8.94 -13.18
C ASP A 399 10.88 -9.74 -12.12
N LEU A 400 9.71 -9.24 -11.69
CA LEU A 400 8.82 -9.87 -10.70
C LEU A 400 8.25 -11.22 -11.16
N SER A 401 8.11 -11.43 -12.46
CA SER A 401 7.64 -12.70 -13.04
C SER A 401 8.53 -13.90 -12.69
N ARG A 402 9.80 -13.67 -12.34
CA ARG A 402 10.74 -14.69 -11.87
C ARG A 402 10.59 -15.03 -10.39
N TYR A 403 9.98 -14.15 -9.60
CA TYR A 403 9.85 -14.28 -8.15
C TYR A 403 8.43 -14.65 -7.71
N LEU A 404 7.42 -14.44 -8.55
CA LEU A 404 6.01 -14.61 -8.20
C LEU A 404 5.29 -15.59 -9.15
N LYS A 405 4.55 -16.54 -8.56
CA LYS A 405 3.59 -17.40 -9.28
C LYS A 405 2.44 -16.55 -9.85
N SER A 406 1.70 -17.08 -10.83
CA SER A 406 0.56 -16.38 -11.46
C SER A 406 -0.55 -15.99 -10.46
N GLN A 407 -0.70 -16.80 -9.41
CA GLN A 407 -1.61 -16.57 -8.30
C GLN A 407 -0.95 -17.02 -7.01
N ILE A 408 -1.14 -16.25 -5.94
CA ILE A 408 -0.48 -16.43 -4.64
C ILE A 408 -1.58 -16.61 -3.61
N LEU A 409 -1.69 -17.80 -3.04
CA LEU A 409 -2.61 -18.09 -1.95
C LEU A 409 -1.96 -17.66 -0.62
N ILE A 410 -2.72 -16.92 0.19
CA ILE A 410 -2.29 -16.39 1.48
C ILE A 410 -3.32 -16.82 2.53
N GLU A 411 -2.92 -17.74 3.40
CA GLU A 411 -3.81 -18.37 4.38
C GLU A 411 -4.02 -17.55 5.66
N VAL A 412 -4.96 -17.99 6.49
CA VAL A 412 -5.27 -17.40 7.81
C VAL A 412 -4.42 -18.12 8.87
N GLY A 413 -3.28 -17.55 9.28
CA GLY A 413 -2.37 -18.22 10.24
C GLY A 413 -1.17 -17.37 10.71
N GLN A 414 -0.43 -17.83 11.73
CA GLN A 414 0.71 -17.12 12.36
C GLN A 414 1.88 -16.84 11.38
N PRO A 415 2.72 -15.83 11.64
CA PRO A 415 3.81 -15.46 10.74
C PRO A 415 4.96 -16.47 10.88
N SER A 416 4.93 -17.55 10.10
CA SER A 416 6.10 -18.39 9.87
C SER A 416 6.59 -18.17 8.45
N LEU A 417 7.63 -17.35 8.32
CA LEU A 417 8.54 -17.34 7.18
C LEU A 417 9.37 -18.62 7.26
N ASP A 418 8.88 -19.71 6.68
CA ASP A 418 9.76 -20.78 6.24
C ASP A 418 9.62 -20.92 4.72
N LYS A 419 10.66 -20.42 4.05
CA LYS A 419 11.19 -20.83 2.75
C LYS A 419 10.18 -20.91 1.59
N LEU A 420 10.33 -19.95 0.66
CA LEU A 420 10.18 -20.21 -0.77
C LEU A 420 11.13 -21.34 -1.18
N ASP A 421 10.69 -22.58 -0.97
CA ASP A 421 11.00 -23.80 -1.74
C ASP A 421 10.59 -25.03 -0.91
N ASN A 422 9.47 -25.64 -1.32
CA ASN A 422 9.17 -27.08 -1.39
C ASN A 422 7.68 -27.35 -1.15
N GLU A 423 7.15 -28.27 -1.95
CA GLU A 423 5.79 -28.83 -1.89
C GLU A 423 5.38 -29.15 -0.45
N GLU A 424 4.21 -28.67 -0.02
CA GLU A 424 3.63 -28.98 1.29
C GLU A 424 3.40 -30.49 1.43
N ASN A 425 4.18 -31.13 2.30
CA ASN A 425 4.06 -32.55 2.59
C ASN A 425 3.01 -32.74 3.69
N ILE A 426 1.76 -33.10 3.35
CA ILE A 426 0.65 -33.34 4.31
C ILE A 426 1.07 -34.23 5.49
N TYR A 427 1.98 -35.17 5.26
CA TYR A 427 2.51 -36.10 6.24
C TYR A 427 3.30 -35.40 7.36
N SER A 428 4.06 -34.32 7.08
CA SER A 428 4.80 -33.60 8.11
C SER A 428 3.89 -32.74 9.00
N THR A 429 2.79 -32.23 8.43
CA THR A 429 1.76 -31.50 9.18
C THR A 429 1.01 -32.42 10.13
N ILE A 430 0.62 -33.61 9.67
CA ILE A 430 -0.02 -34.63 10.50
C ILE A 430 0.95 -35.10 11.58
N GLU A 431 2.21 -35.41 11.24
CA GLU A 431 3.24 -35.84 12.19
C GLU A 431 3.48 -34.81 13.30
N THR A 432 3.64 -33.54 12.95
CA THR A 432 3.83 -32.45 13.92
C THR A 432 2.63 -32.33 14.87
N LYS A 433 1.42 -32.47 14.33
CA LYS A 433 0.18 -32.36 15.10
C LYS A 433 0.00 -33.57 16.03
N VAL A 434 0.32 -34.77 15.58
CA VAL A 434 0.31 -35.99 16.39
C VAL A 434 1.32 -35.90 17.54
N HIS A 435 2.54 -35.44 17.27
CA HIS A 435 3.54 -35.23 18.31
C HIS A 435 3.09 -34.20 19.35
N LYS A 436 2.43 -33.13 18.92
CA LYS A 436 1.89 -32.10 19.81
C LYS A 436 0.72 -32.61 20.67
N LEU A 437 -0.23 -33.31 20.07
CA LEU A 437 -1.39 -33.85 20.79
C LEU A 437 -0.98 -34.96 21.78
N ARG A 438 0.04 -35.77 21.46
CA ARG A 438 0.64 -36.72 22.39
C ARG A 438 1.36 -36.03 23.55
N ALA A 439 2.07 -34.93 23.28
CA ALA A 439 2.72 -34.13 24.33
C ALA A 439 1.71 -33.45 25.28
N GLU A 440 0.50 -33.18 24.79
CA GLU A 440 -0.61 -32.63 25.57
C GLU A 440 -1.42 -33.70 26.34
N GLY A 441 -1.01 -34.98 26.27
CA GLY A 441 -1.60 -36.07 27.07
C GLY A 441 -2.97 -36.55 26.58
N ILE A 442 -3.36 -36.22 25.34
CA ILE A 442 -4.64 -36.60 24.75
C ILE A 442 -4.65 -38.12 24.48
N ASN A 443 -5.81 -38.75 24.67
CA ASN A 443 -5.99 -40.18 24.44
C ASN A 443 -5.76 -40.50 22.95
N GLU A 444 -4.99 -41.56 22.68
CA GLU A 444 -4.77 -42.12 21.35
C GLU A 444 -6.06 -42.12 20.50
N LYS A 445 -7.19 -42.63 21.02
CA LYS A 445 -8.46 -42.66 20.27
C LYS A 445 -8.97 -41.29 19.80
N GLU A 446 -8.76 -40.23 20.58
CA GLU A 446 -9.19 -38.87 20.23
C GLU A 446 -8.23 -38.24 19.22
N ILE A 447 -6.91 -38.42 19.41
CA ILE A 447 -5.88 -38.01 18.45
C ILE A 447 -6.20 -38.62 17.07
N HIS A 448 -6.56 -39.90 17.05
CA HIS A 448 -6.92 -40.64 15.84
C HIS A 448 -8.15 -40.06 15.13
N GLN A 449 -9.22 -39.71 15.86
CA GLN A 449 -10.40 -39.07 15.27
C GLN A 449 -10.09 -37.69 14.67
N TYR A 450 -9.17 -36.93 15.29
CA TYR A 450 -8.70 -35.66 14.75
C TYR A 450 -7.92 -35.83 13.44
N ILE A 451 -7.04 -36.84 13.34
CA ILE A 451 -6.28 -37.12 12.11
C ILE A 451 -7.23 -37.44 10.95
N MET A 452 -8.19 -38.34 11.17
CA MET A 452 -9.11 -38.77 10.11
C MET A 452 -10.02 -37.63 9.65
N THR A 453 -10.47 -36.79 10.58
CA THR A 453 -11.25 -35.59 10.25
C THR A 453 -10.43 -34.62 9.39
N ASP A 454 -9.17 -34.37 9.77
CA ASP A 454 -8.28 -33.48 9.02
C ASP A 454 -7.93 -34.04 7.63
N LEU A 455 -7.67 -35.35 7.53
CA LEU A 455 -7.38 -36.01 6.26
C LEU A 455 -8.59 -35.94 5.31
N HIS A 456 -9.79 -36.25 5.81
CA HIS A 456 -11.02 -36.17 5.03
C HIS A 456 -11.34 -34.73 4.59
N LEU A 457 -11.09 -33.75 5.46
CA LEU A 457 -11.27 -32.33 5.13
C LEU A 457 -10.27 -31.84 4.10
N HIS A 458 -9.02 -32.31 4.18
CA HIS A 458 -7.97 -31.99 3.22
C HIS A 458 -8.29 -32.57 1.83
N ILE A 459 -8.67 -33.85 1.76
CA ILE A 459 -9.06 -34.51 0.52
C ILE A 459 -10.29 -33.81 -0.08
N LYS A 460 -11.32 -33.51 0.72
CA LYS A 460 -12.51 -32.79 0.26
C LYS A 460 -12.21 -31.38 -0.26
N ASN A 461 -11.18 -30.71 0.28
CA ASN A 461 -10.73 -29.41 -0.22
C ASN A 461 -9.86 -29.54 -1.47
N PHE A 462 -9.10 -30.62 -1.61
CA PHE A 462 -8.36 -30.96 -2.83
C PHE A 462 -9.31 -31.12 -4.03
N PHE A 463 -10.46 -31.76 -3.83
CA PHE A 463 -11.53 -31.90 -4.85
C PHE A 463 -12.31 -30.61 -5.17
N LYS A 464 -12.13 -29.51 -4.42
CA LYS A 464 -12.85 -28.24 -4.61
C LYS A 464 -12.09 -27.20 -5.46
N GLN A 465 -10.87 -27.50 -5.86
CA GLN A 465 -10.06 -26.58 -6.67
C GLN A 465 -10.46 -26.72 -8.15
N GLU A 466 -10.70 -25.59 -8.84
CA GLU A 466 -11.01 -25.61 -10.27
C GLU A 466 -9.81 -26.12 -11.07
N ILE A 467 -10.03 -27.22 -11.80
CA ILE A 467 -9.02 -27.85 -12.64
C ILE A 467 -9.07 -27.21 -14.03
N ASN A 468 -7.97 -26.57 -14.44
CA ASN A 468 -7.83 -26.00 -15.77
C ASN A 468 -7.14 -27.01 -16.70
N GLU A 469 -7.88 -27.65 -17.60
CA GLU A 469 -7.41 -28.77 -18.44
C GLU A 469 -6.24 -28.37 -19.37
N GLU A 470 -6.16 -27.10 -19.80
CA GLU A 470 -5.19 -26.61 -20.81
C GLU A 470 -3.70 -26.70 -20.40
N ASN A 471 -3.42 -27.01 -19.13
CA ASN A 471 -2.06 -27.05 -18.60
C ASN A 471 -1.71 -28.34 -17.86
N PHE A 472 -2.65 -29.26 -17.70
CA PHE A 472 -2.50 -30.45 -16.86
C PHE A 472 -1.36 -31.38 -17.32
N SER A 473 -1.21 -31.59 -18.63
CA SER A 473 -0.15 -32.43 -19.20
C SER A 473 1.26 -31.81 -19.17
N LYS A 474 1.41 -30.55 -18.74
CA LYS A 474 2.71 -29.86 -18.61
C LYS A 474 3.35 -30.02 -17.24
N PHE A 475 2.56 -30.39 -16.22
CA PHE A 475 2.99 -30.37 -14.81
C PHE A 475 2.98 -31.74 -14.14
N VAL A 476 2.34 -32.74 -14.76
CA VAL A 476 2.23 -34.12 -14.27
C VAL A 476 2.97 -35.04 -15.23
N ASP A 477 3.77 -35.98 -14.70
CA ASP A 477 4.46 -36.95 -15.55
C ASP A 477 3.45 -37.75 -16.41
N PRO A 478 3.64 -37.84 -17.73
CA PRO A 478 2.80 -38.65 -18.61
C PRO A 478 2.64 -40.10 -18.17
N ALA A 479 3.61 -40.67 -17.45
CA ALA A 479 3.51 -42.01 -16.87
C ALA A 479 2.44 -42.08 -15.77
N ALA A 480 2.32 -41.06 -14.92
CA ALA A 480 1.32 -40.99 -13.86
C ALA A 480 -0.10 -40.82 -14.43
N ILE A 481 -0.26 -40.07 -15.52
CA ILE A 481 -1.55 -39.90 -16.21
C ILE A 481 -2.03 -41.23 -16.80
N LYS A 482 -1.16 -41.95 -17.54
CA LYS A 482 -1.49 -43.26 -18.13
C LYS A 482 -1.83 -44.30 -17.06
N LEU A 483 -1.15 -44.25 -15.92
CA LEU A 483 -1.43 -45.13 -14.81
C LEU A 483 -2.81 -44.82 -14.22
N ALA A 484 -3.15 -43.55 -14.00
CA ALA A 484 -4.47 -43.14 -13.52
C ALA A 484 -5.62 -43.56 -14.46
N GLU A 485 -5.41 -43.51 -15.78
CA GLU A 485 -6.37 -44.03 -16.77
C GLU A 485 -6.63 -45.53 -16.61
N LYS A 486 -5.59 -46.34 -16.37
CA LYS A 486 -5.75 -47.78 -16.09
C LYS A 486 -6.47 -48.03 -14.77
N LEU A 487 -6.12 -47.29 -13.71
CA LEU A 487 -6.77 -47.42 -12.40
C LEU A 487 -8.26 -47.05 -12.47
N LYS A 488 -8.63 -46.08 -13.32
CA LYS A 488 -10.03 -45.73 -13.56
C LYS A 488 -10.83 -46.92 -14.07
N LEU A 489 -10.32 -47.64 -15.07
CA LEU A 489 -11.03 -48.79 -15.63
C LEU A 489 -11.27 -49.88 -14.59
N ILE A 490 -10.26 -50.15 -13.74
CA ILE A 490 -10.38 -51.11 -12.64
C ILE A 490 -11.46 -50.67 -11.64
N ALA A 491 -11.51 -49.38 -11.27
CA ALA A 491 -12.55 -48.89 -10.36
C ALA A 491 -13.95 -48.91 -11.00
N GLU A 492 -14.09 -48.60 -12.29
CA GLU A 492 -15.39 -48.64 -12.97
C GLU A 492 -15.93 -50.07 -13.08
N GLU A 493 -15.05 -51.06 -13.31
CA GLU A 493 -15.42 -52.49 -13.39
C GLU A 493 -15.81 -53.06 -12.02
N GLU A 494 -15.01 -52.79 -10.98
CA GLU A 494 -15.22 -53.37 -9.65
C GLU A 494 -16.31 -52.65 -8.82
N MET A 495 -16.62 -51.37 -9.12
CA MET A 495 -17.62 -50.58 -8.39
C MET A 495 -18.96 -50.41 -9.12
N ASP A 496 -19.09 -50.88 -10.37
CA ASP A 496 -20.28 -50.69 -11.22
C ASP A 496 -20.74 -49.20 -11.32
N LEU A 497 -19.77 -48.28 -11.40
CA LEU A 497 -19.97 -46.83 -11.45
C LEU A 497 -19.17 -46.22 -12.61
N ARG A 498 -19.62 -45.08 -13.15
CA ARG A 498 -18.86 -44.31 -14.14
C ARG A 498 -18.27 -43.07 -13.52
N PHE A 499 -16.98 -42.84 -13.74
CA PHE A 499 -16.28 -41.66 -13.28
C PHE A 499 -16.07 -40.66 -14.43
N ASP A 500 -16.12 -39.37 -14.12
CA ASP A 500 -15.86 -38.31 -15.11
C ASP A 500 -14.35 -38.10 -15.36
N ALA A 501 -13.97 -37.02 -16.06
CA ALA A 501 -12.57 -36.71 -16.35
C ALA A 501 -11.77 -36.32 -15.09
N SER A 502 -12.46 -35.96 -14.01
CA SER A 502 -11.82 -35.49 -12.78
C SER A 502 -11.06 -36.63 -12.07
N PHE A 503 -11.52 -37.88 -12.22
CA PHE A 503 -10.81 -39.05 -11.70
C PHE A 503 -9.36 -39.11 -12.16
N ILE A 504 -9.14 -38.96 -13.48
CA ILE A 504 -7.80 -39.02 -14.07
C ILE A 504 -6.92 -37.90 -13.49
N HIS A 505 -7.51 -36.72 -13.30
CA HIS A 505 -6.82 -35.56 -12.76
C HIS A 505 -6.29 -35.76 -11.34
N TYR A 506 -7.16 -36.18 -10.44
CA TYR A 506 -6.82 -36.30 -9.03
C TYR A 506 -5.88 -37.47 -8.77
N PHE A 507 -6.10 -38.60 -9.45
CA PHE A 507 -5.24 -39.76 -9.30
C PHE A 507 -3.85 -39.54 -9.91
N SER A 508 -3.73 -38.88 -11.06
CA SER A 508 -2.40 -38.64 -11.64
C SER A 508 -1.56 -37.68 -10.80
N LEU A 509 -2.18 -36.65 -10.19
CA LEU A 509 -1.49 -35.71 -9.30
C LEU A 509 -0.96 -36.42 -8.06
N HIS A 510 -1.80 -37.27 -7.45
CA HIS A 510 -1.41 -38.04 -6.28
C HIS A 510 -0.27 -39.02 -6.61
N LEU A 511 -0.38 -39.74 -7.73
CA LEU A 511 0.66 -40.67 -8.19
C LEU A 511 1.98 -39.98 -8.54
N ASP A 512 1.93 -38.85 -9.26
CA ASP A 512 3.12 -38.07 -9.61
C ASP A 512 3.85 -37.54 -8.36
N ALA A 513 3.09 -37.03 -7.39
CA ALA A 513 3.64 -36.62 -6.10
C ALA A 513 4.24 -37.80 -5.31
N PHE A 514 3.60 -38.98 -5.35
CA PHE A 514 4.13 -40.18 -4.70
C PHE A 514 5.47 -40.61 -5.31
N PHE A 515 5.56 -40.70 -6.64
CA PHE A 515 6.78 -41.15 -7.31
C PHE A 515 7.96 -40.19 -7.14
N LYS A 516 7.71 -38.87 -7.12
CA LYS A 516 8.76 -37.86 -6.86
C LYS A 516 9.34 -37.93 -5.45
N ARG A 517 8.59 -38.44 -4.46
CA ARG A 517 8.97 -38.46 -3.04
C ARG A 517 9.84 -39.67 -2.62
N GLY A 518 9.95 -40.71 -3.44
CA GLY A 518 10.89 -41.82 -3.20
C GLY A 518 10.57 -42.73 -2.00
N GLY A 519 9.29 -42.86 -1.62
CA GLY A 519 8.82 -44.00 -0.81
C GLY A 519 9.30 -44.09 0.64
N LYS A 520 9.62 -42.97 1.31
CA LYS A 520 9.89 -42.97 2.75
C LYS A 520 8.80 -42.21 3.50
N ASN A 521 7.97 -42.95 4.23
CA ASN A 521 7.29 -42.55 5.46
C ASN A 521 6.53 -43.75 6.02
N ASP A 522 7.18 -44.50 6.93
CA ASP A 522 6.50 -45.44 7.82
C ASP A 522 6.04 -44.65 9.03
N LEU A 523 4.74 -44.37 9.17
CA LEU A 523 4.09 -43.96 10.43
C LEU A 523 2.56 -43.84 10.27
N LEU A 524 1.88 -44.98 10.18
CA LEU A 524 0.51 -45.15 10.71
C LEU A 524 0.42 -46.52 11.39
N MET A 525 -0.27 -46.58 12.54
CA MET A 525 -0.34 -47.80 13.35
C MET A 525 -1.33 -48.81 12.75
N SER A 526 -1.03 -50.10 12.89
CA SER A 526 -1.78 -51.24 12.34
C SER A 526 -3.27 -51.33 12.75
N ALA A 527 -3.69 -50.63 13.81
CA ALA A 527 -5.05 -50.69 14.34
C ALA A 527 -6.11 -49.94 13.50
N GLU A 528 -5.72 -48.95 12.68
CA GLU A 528 -6.65 -48.13 11.89
C GLU A 528 -6.96 -48.71 10.50
N ILE A 529 -6.04 -49.52 9.96
CA ILE A 529 -6.26 -50.30 8.74
C ILE A 529 -7.51 -51.18 8.91
N GLU A 530 -7.75 -51.72 10.11
CA GLU A 530 -8.92 -52.56 10.38
C GLU A 530 -10.26 -51.79 10.41
N ASN A 531 -10.26 -50.52 10.83
CA ASN A 531 -11.49 -49.72 10.90
C ASN A 531 -11.92 -49.22 9.52
N ILE A 532 -10.98 -48.70 8.71
CA ILE A 532 -11.27 -48.27 7.34
C ILE A 532 -11.70 -49.46 6.48
N LYS A 533 -11.07 -50.63 6.69
CA LYS A 533 -11.48 -51.89 6.06
C LYS A 533 -12.92 -52.32 6.43
N ARG A 534 -13.43 -51.94 7.62
CA ARG A 534 -14.81 -52.22 8.04
C ARG A 534 -15.82 -51.23 7.47
N GLU A 535 -15.49 -49.94 7.39
CA GLU A 535 -16.41 -48.88 6.99
C GLU A 535 -16.50 -48.69 5.47
N HIS A 536 -15.39 -48.87 4.74
CA HIS A 536 -15.27 -48.65 3.29
C HIS A 536 -14.74 -49.91 2.59
N GLY A 537 -15.45 -51.03 2.79
CA GLY A 537 -14.97 -52.36 2.43
C GLY A 537 -14.79 -52.60 0.93
N LEU A 538 -15.60 -51.95 0.08
CA LEU A 538 -15.52 -52.08 -1.38
C LEU A 538 -14.38 -51.22 -1.92
N GLU A 539 -14.33 -49.94 -1.54
CA GLU A 539 -13.31 -48.99 -1.99
C GLU A 539 -11.91 -49.40 -1.51
N TYR A 540 -11.80 -50.02 -0.34
CA TYR A 540 -10.54 -50.58 0.16
C TYR A 540 -10.04 -51.77 -0.68
N GLN A 541 -10.95 -52.63 -1.15
CA GLN A 541 -10.60 -53.73 -2.05
C GLN A 541 -10.08 -53.20 -3.39
N VAL A 542 -10.76 -52.19 -3.95
CA VAL A 542 -10.33 -51.52 -5.18
C VAL A 542 -8.96 -50.85 -4.99
N ALA A 543 -8.73 -50.16 -3.87
CA ALA A 543 -7.43 -49.58 -3.56
C ALA A 543 -6.31 -50.64 -3.40
N LYS A 544 -6.63 -51.85 -2.91
CA LYS A 544 -5.68 -52.98 -2.88
C LYS A 544 -5.37 -53.53 -4.28
N LEU A 545 -6.34 -53.52 -5.19
CA LEU A 545 -6.08 -53.82 -6.60
C LEU A 545 -5.17 -52.76 -7.23
N PHE A 546 -5.38 -51.47 -6.90
CA PHE A 546 -4.51 -50.38 -7.34
C PHE A 546 -3.06 -50.60 -6.88
N GLN A 547 -2.84 -51.00 -5.63
CA GLN A 547 -1.50 -51.34 -5.11
C GLN A 547 -0.81 -52.40 -5.96
N THR A 548 -1.54 -53.44 -6.36
CA THR A 548 -1.00 -54.54 -7.18
C THR A 548 -0.65 -54.06 -8.59
N GLU A 549 -1.52 -53.26 -9.21
CA GLU A 549 -1.29 -52.76 -10.57
C GLU A 549 -0.18 -51.70 -10.61
N ILE A 550 -0.10 -50.81 -9.62
CA ILE A 550 0.99 -49.83 -9.50
C ILE A 550 2.34 -50.54 -9.34
N LEU A 551 2.42 -51.60 -8.53
CA LEU A 551 3.63 -52.39 -8.36
C LEU A 551 4.07 -53.06 -9.67
N LYS A 552 3.13 -53.60 -10.43
CA LYS A 552 3.38 -54.26 -11.71
C LYS A 552 3.90 -53.29 -12.78
N GLU A 553 3.34 -52.07 -12.86
CA GLU A 553 3.69 -51.08 -13.88
C GLU A 553 4.94 -50.26 -13.53
N THR A 554 5.20 -50.01 -12.25
CA THR A 554 6.30 -49.11 -11.81
C THR A 554 7.44 -49.81 -11.08
N GLY A 555 7.27 -51.08 -10.72
CA GLY A 555 8.24 -51.84 -9.91
C GLY A 555 8.38 -51.35 -8.47
N THR A 556 7.57 -50.38 -8.04
CA THR A 556 7.64 -49.76 -6.72
C THR A 556 6.50 -50.25 -5.84
N ALA A 557 6.82 -50.82 -4.68
CA ALA A 557 5.81 -51.20 -3.71
C ALA A 557 5.26 -49.95 -3.02
N ILE A 558 3.94 -49.73 -3.11
CA ILE A 558 3.29 -48.65 -2.36
C ILE A 558 2.97 -49.12 -0.94
N PRO A 559 3.32 -48.35 0.11
CA PRO A 559 3.01 -48.68 1.50
C PRO A 559 1.50 -48.78 1.78
N ASP A 560 1.12 -49.50 2.85
CA ASP A 560 -0.30 -49.65 3.24
C ASP A 560 -0.99 -48.32 3.58
N ILE A 561 -0.23 -47.30 4.00
CA ILE A 561 -0.75 -45.95 4.22
C ILE A 561 -1.25 -45.29 2.93
N GLU A 562 -0.59 -45.51 1.80
CA GLU A 562 -1.03 -44.99 0.51
C GLU A 562 -2.30 -45.72 0.04
N VAL A 563 -2.45 -47.01 0.38
CA VAL A 563 -3.68 -47.75 0.10
C VAL A 563 -4.88 -47.13 0.82
N ILE A 564 -4.70 -46.70 2.08
CA ILE A 564 -5.73 -45.98 2.83
C ILE A 564 -6.09 -44.65 2.16
N TYR A 565 -5.08 -43.89 1.71
CA TYR A 565 -5.32 -42.61 1.04
C TYR A 565 -6.12 -42.79 -0.26
N LEU A 566 -5.76 -43.79 -1.06
CA LEU A 566 -6.48 -44.16 -2.28
C LEU A 566 -7.94 -44.57 -1.98
N THR A 567 -8.19 -45.29 -0.88
CA THR A 567 -9.55 -45.61 -0.42
C THR A 567 -10.38 -44.34 -0.19
N MET A 568 -9.82 -43.34 0.51
CA MET A 568 -10.53 -42.08 0.79
C MET A 568 -10.75 -41.19 -0.43
N LEU A 569 -9.83 -41.21 -1.40
CA LEU A 569 -10.02 -40.54 -2.68
C LEU A 569 -11.22 -41.12 -3.44
N LEU A 570 -11.36 -42.45 -3.50
CA LEU A 570 -12.46 -43.12 -4.18
C LEU A 570 -13.82 -42.73 -3.58
N THR A 571 -13.96 -42.81 -2.25
CA THR A 571 -15.20 -42.46 -1.55
C THR A 571 -15.61 -40.99 -1.78
N SER A 572 -14.65 -40.09 -1.90
CA SER A 572 -14.93 -38.65 -2.09
C SER A 572 -15.51 -38.35 -3.48
N ILE A 573 -14.98 -38.99 -4.53
CA ILE A 573 -15.42 -38.78 -5.92
C ILE A 573 -16.85 -39.25 -6.13
N GLU A 574 -17.23 -40.38 -5.52
CA GLU A 574 -18.59 -40.93 -5.61
C GLU A 574 -19.66 -39.94 -5.12
N SER A 575 -19.36 -39.16 -4.07
CA SER A 575 -20.34 -38.26 -3.45
C SER A 575 -20.74 -37.03 -4.31
N MET A 576 -19.97 -36.67 -5.34
CA MET A 576 -20.12 -35.41 -6.07
C MET A 576 -21.04 -35.48 -7.31
N SER A 577 -21.31 -36.67 -7.85
CA SER A 577 -22.00 -36.85 -9.13
C SER A 577 -23.55 -36.78 -9.08
N ALA A 578 -24.19 -36.24 -8.02
CA ALA A 578 -25.61 -36.49 -7.70
C ALA A 578 -26.66 -35.32 -7.58
N THR A 579 -26.46 -34.04 -7.99
CA THR A 579 -27.39 -32.89 -7.69
C THR A 579 -28.28 -32.30 -8.84
N LYS A 580 -29.55 -31.85 -8.56
CA LYS A 580 -30.60 -31.29 -9.51
C LYS A 580 -30.55 -29.75 -9.80
N LYS A 581 -30.98 -29.27 -11.00
CA LYS A 581 -30.81 -27.85 -11.51
C LYS A 581 -32.10 -27.10 -11.97
N ILE A 582 -32.05 -25.76 -12.15
CA ILE A 582 -33.13 -24.89 -12.73
C ILE A 582 -33.16 -25.03 -14.27
N GLY A 583 -34.33 -24.89 -14.92
CA GLY A 583 -34.44 -24.85 -16.39
C GLY A 583 -34.45 -23.45 -16.98
N LEU A 584 -33.79 -23.23 -18.12
CA LEU A 584 -33.78 -21.95 -18.85
C LEU A 584 -34.45 -22.12 -20.22
N LEU A 585 -35.44 -21.29 -20.54
CA LEU A 585 -36.10 -21.28 -21.84
C LEU A 585 -36.02 -19.90 -22.49
N VAL A 586 -35.30 -19.80 -23.61
CA VAL A 586 -35.15 -18.56 -24.39
C VAL A 586 -36.20 -18.50 -25.48
N VAL A 587 -36.95 -17.41 -25.56
CA VAL A 587 -38.02 -17.22 -26.55
C VAL A 587 -37.85 -15.87 -27.25
N ALA A 588 -37.70 -15.88 -28.58
CA ALA A 588 -37.47 -14.66 -29.35
C ALA A 588 -38.21 -14.69 -30.70
N HIS A 589 -38.56 -13.50 -31.21
CA HIS A 589 -39.14 -13.38 -32.54
C HIS A 589 -38.08 -13.61 -33.62
N GLY A 590 -38.48 -14.28 -34.70
CA GLY A 590 -37.62 -14.66 -35.80
C GLY A 590 -37.50 -16.17 -35.96
N ASN A 591 -36.78 -16.60 -36.99
CA ASN A 591 -36.69 -18.01 -37.37
C ASN A 591 -35.53 -18.75 -36.68
N SER A 592 -34.57 -18.03 -36.11
CA SER A 592 -33.35 -18.60 -35.51
C SER A 592 -32.75 -17.73 -34.40
N THR A 593 -33.47 -16.71 -33.95
CA THR A 593 -32.98 -15.69 -33.02
C THR A 593 -32.69 -16.29 -31.63
N ALA A 594 -33.63 -17.05 -31.08
CA ALA A 594 -33.46 -17.72 -29.79
C ALA A 594 -32.42 -18.84 -29.90
N THR A 595 -32.49 -19.63 -30.97
CA THR A 595 -31.55 -20.74 -31.22
C THR A 595 -30.11 -20.23 -31.34
N SER A 596 -29.90 -19.13 -32.07
CA SER A 596 -28.58 -18.50 -32.22
C SER A 596 -28.03 -18.04 -30.87
N MET A 597 -28.83 -17.37 -30.04
CA MET A 597 -28.39 -16.91 -28.72
C MET A 597 -28.05 -18.05 -27.77
N VAL A 598 -28.84 -19.13 -27.77
CA VAL A 598 -28.57 -20.31 -26.93
C VAL A 598 -27.32 -21.04 -27.39
N ASN A 599 -27.12 -21.23 -28.70
CA ASN A 599 -25.93 -21.90 -29.23
C ASN A 599 -24.64 -21.19 -28.78
N VAL A 600 -24.58 -19.86 -28.95
CA VAL A 600 -23.44 -19.05 -28.49
C VAL A 600 -23.22 -19.23 -26.98
N ALA A 601 -24.28 -19.24 -26.17
CA ALA A 601 -24.17 -19.41 -24.74
C ALA A 601 -23.67 -20.82 -24.35
N THR A 602 -24.14 -21.87 -25.03
CA THR A 602 -23.73 -23.25 -24.77
C THR A 602 -22.34 -23.58 -25.27
N GLU A 603 -21.88 -22.95 -26.35
CA GLU A 603 -20.50 -23.11 -26.86
C GLU A 603 -19.48 -22.50 -25.90
N LEU A 604 -19.83 -21.37 -25.27
CA LEU A 604 -18.96 -20.68 -24.32
C LEU A 604 -18.97 -21.25 -22.89
N LEU A 605 -20.08 -21.85 -22.44
CA LEU A 605 -20.26 -22.28 -21.03
C LEU A 605 -20.58 -23.78 -20.87
N GLY A 606 -20.59 -24.55 -21.96
CA GLY A 606 -20.93 -25.97 -21.99
C GLY A 606 -22.43 -26.28 -22.04
N LYS A 607 -22.78 -27.56 -22.23
CA LYS A 607 -24.18 -28.02 -22.23
C LYS A 607 -24.78 -27.90 -20.83
N GLY A 608 -25.76 -27.02 -20.66
CA GLY A 608 -26.55 -26.85 -19.44
C GLY A 608 -28.03 -27.18 -19.63
N ASN A 609 -28.84 -27.00 -18.58
CA ASN A 609 -30.30 -27.20 -18.64
C ASN A 609 -30.99 -25.97 -19.29
N ILE A 610 -30.74 -25.74 -20.57
CA ILE A 610 -31.21 -24.59 -21.36
C ILE A 610 -31.74 -25.04 -22.72
N ASP A 611 -32.79 -24.36 -23.21
CA ASP A 611 -33.32 -24.58 -24.55
C ASP A 611 -33.85 -23.29 -25.21
N ALA A 612 -34.06 -23.33 -26.52
CA ALA A 612 -34.52 -22.22 -27.35
C ALA A 612 -35.90 -22.49 -27.98
N LEU A 613 -36.67 -21.41 -28.18
CA LEU A 613 -37.91 -21.41 -28.95
C LEU A 613 -37.98 -20.16 -29.84
N ASP A 614 -37.91 -20.38 -31.14
CA ASP A 614 -38.05 -19.33 -32.15
C ASP A 614 -39.53 -19.07 -32.49
N MET A 615 -39.90 -17.80 -32.70
CA MET A 615 -41.25 -17.38 -33.06
C MET A 615 -41.30 -16.74 -34.46
N PRO A 616 -41.42 -17.55 -35.54
CA PRO A 616 -41.67 -17.05 -36.88
C PRO A 616 -43.00 -16.30 -36.96
N LEU A 617 -43.04 -15.19 -37.70
CA LEU A 617 -44.26 -14.38 -37.92
C LEU A 617 -45.38 -15.15 -38.67
N THR A 618 -45.05 -16.28 -39.28
CA THR A 618 -45.99 -17.16 -39.99
C THR A 618 -46.76 -18.11 -39.09
N VAL A 619 -46.39 -18.20 -37.80
CA VAL A 619 -46.98 -19.15 -36.84
C VAL A 619 -47.94 -18.42 -35.89
N SER A 620 -49.08 -19.04 -35.57
CA SER A 620 -50.06 -18.44 -34.67
C SER A 620 -49.55 -18.39 -33.22
N PRO A 621 -49.86 -17.33 -32.44
CA PRO A 621 -49.48 -17.23 -31.03
C PRO A 621 -49.97 -18.38 -30.16
N SER A 622 -51.12 -18.98 -30.49
CA SER A 622 -51.65 -20.15 -29.77
C SER A 622 -50.76 -21.38 -29.93
N THR A 623 -50.16 -21.57 -31.11
CA THR A 623 -49.25 -22.69 -31.37
C THR A 623 -47.94 -22.52 -30.61
N ILE A 624 -47.38 -21.30 -30.60
CA ILE A 624 -46.18 -20.99 -29.81
C ILE A 624 -46.42 -21.19 -28.32
N TYR A 625 -47.59 -20.80 -27.81
CA TYR A 625 -47.93 -20.97 -26.40
C TYR A 625 -47.92 -22.46 -25.98
N GLU A 626 -48.50 -23.35 -26.79
CA GLU A 626 -48.47 -24.79 -26.52
C GLU A 626 -47.03 -25.36 -26.57
N GLN A 627 -46.20 -24.88 -27.49
CA GLN A 627 -44.77 -25.25 -27.56
C GLN A 627 -44.00 -24.79 -26.32
N MET A 628 -44.23 -23.56 -25.85
CA MET A 628 -43.65 -23.06 -24.59
C MET A 628 -44.05 -23.94 -23.40
N LYS A 629 -45.32 -24.35 -23.33
CA LYS A 629 -45.85 -25.21 -22.27
C LYS A 629 -45.20 -26.59 -22.26
N ALA A 630 -44.96 -27.19 -23.42
CA ALA A 630 -44.23 -28.45 -23.55
C ALA A 630 -42.77 -28.30 -23.07
N LYS A 631 -42.08 -27.25 -23.52
CA LYS A 631 -40.67 -26.98 -23.15
C LYS A 631 -40.48 -26.71 -21.66
N VAL A 632 -41.43 -26.02 -21.02
CA VAL A 632 -41.39 -25.80 -19.56
C VAL A 632 -41.48 -27.11 -18.78
N ARG A 633 -42.24 -28.11 -19.26
CA ARG A 633 -42.33 -29.42 -18.63
C ARG A 633 -41.04 -30.22 -18.79
N GLU A 634 -40.43 -30.16 -19.98
CA GLU A 634 -39.17 -30.83 -20.31
C GLU A 634 -38.00 -30.33 -19.45
N LEU A 635 -37.87 -29.01 -19.31
CA LEU A 635 -36.74 -28.37 -18.63
C LEU A 635 -36.82 -28.43 -17.10
N ASN A 636 -37.96 -28.79 -16.52
CA ASN A 636 -38.15 -28.75 -15.08
C ASN A 636 -37.58 -30.00 -14.39
N GLN A 637 -36.50 -29.82 -13.62
CA GLN A 637 -35.92 -30.87 -12.76
C GLN A 637 -36.33 -30.74 -11.28
N GLY A 638 -37.35 -29.91 -10.98
CA GLY A 638 -37.88 -29.70 -9.63
C GLY A 638 -37.58 -28.32 -9.03
N LYS A 639 -36.78 -27.47 -9.70
CA LYS A 639 -36.49 -26.09 -9.26
C LYS A 639 -37.21 -25.00 -10.08
N GLY A 640 -38.07 -25.38 -11.03
CA GLY A 640 -38.83 -24.47 -11.89
C GLY A 640 -38.06 -24.00 -13.13
N VAL A 641 -38.69 -23.11 -13.91
CA VAL A 641 -38.18 -22.66 -15.22
C VAL A 641 -38.17 -21.14 -15.34
N LEU A 642 -37.04 -20.59 -15.80
CA LEU A 642 -36.90 -19.18 -16.12
C LEU A 642 -37.10 -18.96 -17.62
N LEU A 643 -38.04 -18.08 -17.95
CA LEU A 643 -38.37 -17.67 -19.30
C LEU A 643 -37.61 -16.39 -19.65
N LEU A 644 -36.83 -16.40 -20.73
CA LEU A 644 -36.08 -15.24 -21.21
C LEU A 644 -36.69 -14.78 -22.53
N VAL A 645 -37.33 -13.62 -22.56
CA VAL A 645 -38.14 -13.17 -23.70
C VAL A 645 -37.63 -11.86 -24.32
N ASP A 646 -37.61 -11.81 -25.64
CA ASP A 646 -37.19 -10.64 -26.42
C ASP A 646 -38.18 -9.46 -26.29
N MET A 647 -39.47 -9.73 -26.52
CA MET A 647 -40.52 -8.71 -26.45
C MET A 647 -41.35 -8.81 -25.18
N GLY A 648 -41.64 -7.67 -24.56
CA GLY A 648 -42.35 -7.58 -23.27
C GLY A 648 -43.75 -8.23 -23.25
N SER A 649 -44.45 -8.26 -24.38
CA SER A 649 -45.78 -8.89 -24.52
C SER A 649 -45.76 -10.40 -24.22
N LEU A 650 -44.64 -11.08 -24.47
CA LEU A 650 -44.47 -12.51 -24.20
C LEU A 650 -44.34 -12.82 -22.70
N GLY A 651 -43.98 -11.82 -21.89
CA GLY A 651 -43.93 -11.95 -20.43
C GLY A 651 -45.31 -12.18 -19.78
N MET A 652 -46.39 -11.84 -20.49
CA MET A 652 -47.78 -12.02 -20.03
C MET A 652 -48.18 -13.50 -19.89
N PHE A 653 -47.46 -14.42 -20.55
CA PHE A 653 -47.74 -15.86 -20.48
C PHE A 653 -47.26 -16.53 -19.21
N THR A 654 -46.42 -15.86 -18.39
CA THR A 654 -45.82 -16.44 -17.19
C THR A 654 -46.82 -16.98 -16.18
N GLN A 655 -47.81 -16.17 -15.80
CA GLN A 655 -48.80 -16.55 -14.79
C GLN A 655 -49.70 -17.69 -15.31
N LYS A 656 -50.05 -17.66 -16.59
CA LYS A 656 -50.84 -18.71 -17.24
C LYS A 656 -50.06 -20.03 -17.32
N LEU A 657 -48.79 -19.99 -17.75
CA LEU A 657 -47.91 -21.17 -17.78
C LEU A 657 -47.72 -21.77 -16.39
N ALA A 658 -47.49 -20.95 -15.36
CA ALA A 658 -47.31 -21.43 -13.99
C ALA A 658 -48.58 -22.12 -13.47
N THR A 659 -49.75 -21.57 -13.76
CA THR A 659 -51.04 -22.12 -13.30
C THR A 659 -51.37 -23.43 -14.02
N GLU A 660 -51.18 -23.51 -15.34
CA GLU A 660 -51.55 -24.70 -16.12
C GLU A 660 -50.54 -25.85 -16.07
N THR A 661 -49.27 -25.56 -15.76
CA THR A 661 -48.23 -26.59 -15.64
C THR A 661 -47.99 -27.03 -14.20
N GLY A 662 -48.38 -26.23 -13.20
CA GLY A 662 -48.02 -26.43 -11.80
C GLY A 662 -46.53 -26.20 -11.50
N ILE A 663 -45.77 -25.74 -12.50
CA ILE A 663 -44.33 -25.49 -12.39
C ILE A 663 -44.11 -24.00 -12.10
N PRO A 664 -43.26 -23.62 -11.13
CA PRO A 664 -42.89 -22.22 -10.94
C PRO A 664 -42.24 -21.66 -12.21
N VAL A 665 -42.83 -20.59 -12.77
CA VAL A 665 -42.30 -19.87 -13.94
C VAL A 665 -42.09 -18.38 -13.62
N ARG A 666 -40.99 -17.82 -14.09
CA ARG A 666 -40.67 -16.39 -14.04
C ARG A 666 -40.18 -15.92 -15.41
N ALA A 667 -40.44 -14.67 -15.79
CA ALA A 667 -39.90 -14.09 -17.03
C ALA A 667 -38.99 -12.89 -16.81
N VAL A 668 -37.98 -12.78 -17.66
CA VAL A 668 -37.16 -11.58 -17.86
C VAL A 668 -37.37 -11.10 -19.30
N GLN A 669 -37.66 -9.81 -19.45
CA GLN A 669 -37.97 -9.16 -20.74
C GLN A 669 -36.72 -8.46 -21.30
N ASN A 670 -36.76 -8.11 -22.60
CA ASN A 670 -35.67 -7.45 -23.33
C ASN A 670 -34.37 -8.28 -23.31
N VAL A 671 -34.49 -9.58 -23.62
CA VAL A 671 -33.34 -10.50 -23.55
C VAL A 671 -32.30 -10.20 -24.63
N THR A 672 -31.04 -10.20 -24.22
CA THR A 672 -29.86 -10.21 -25.09
C THR A 672 -29.05 -11.48 -24.81
N THR A 673 -28.14 -11.85 -25.72
CA THR A 673 -27.19 -12.97 -25.52
C THR A 673 -26.42 -12.87 -24.20
N SER A 674 -26.09 -11.64 -23.76
CA SER A 674 -25.42 -11.40 -22.47
C SER A 674 -26.27 -11.77 -21.25
N ILE A 675 -27.59 -11.56 -21.28
CA ILE A 675 -28.52 -11.99 -20.22
C ILE A 675 -28.59 -13.52 -20.17
N ILE A 676 -28.57 -14.18 -21.32
CA ILE A 676 -28.61 -15.65 -21.42
C ILE A 676 -27.33 -16.27 -20.86
N LEU A 677 -26.16 -15.72 -21.21
CA LEU A 677 -24.86 -16.14 -20.66
C LEU A 677 -24.85 -16.04 -19.14
N GLU A 678 -25.33 -14.93 -18.59
CA GLU A 678 -25.35 -14.71 -17.14
C GLU A 678 -26.35 -15.65 -16.43
N ALA A 679 -27.52 -15.91 -17.03
CA ALA A 679 -28.48 -16.87 -16.51
C ALA A 679 -27.91 -18.30 -16.51
N LEU A 680 -27.28 -18.73 -17.61
CA LEU A 680 -26.70 -20.07 -17.75
C LEU A 680 -25.54 -20.30 -16.77
N ARG A 681 -24.67 -19.30 -16.61
CA ARG A 681 -23.58 -19.33 -15.63
C ARG A 681 -24.10 -19.53 -14.21
N LYS A 682 -25.13 -18.79 -13.81
CA LYS A 682 -25.70 -18.90 -12.47
C LYS A 682 -26.36 -20.27 -12.24
N VAL A 683 -27.06 -20.82 -13.23
CA VAL A 683 -27.72 -22.13 -13.08
C VAL A 683 -26.74 -23.30 -13.03
N ASN A 684 -25.63 -23.24 -13.76
CA ASN A 684 -24.67 -24.35 -13.82
C ASN A 684 -23.76 -24.45 -12.60
N TYR A 685 -23.40 -23.31 -12.01
CA TYR A 685 -22.33 -23.23 -11.01
C TYR A 685 -22.78 -22.69 -9.65
N ILE A 686 -24.01 -22.16 -9.54
CA ILE A 686 -24.54 -21.57 -8.30
C ILE A 686 -25.89 -22.21 -7.97
N ASP A 687 -26.02 -22.76 -6.77
CA ASP A 687 -27.31 -23.27 -6.32
C ASP A 687 -28.22 -22.11 -5.89
N MET A 688 -29.17 -21.74 -6.76
CA MET A 688 -30.09 -20.61 -6.54
C MET A 688 -31.55 -21.03 -6.72
N ASP A 689 -32.47 -20.28 -6.09
CA ASP A 689 -33.89 -20.40 -6.36
C ASP A 689 -34.32 -19.51 -7.55
N LEU A 690 -35.43 -19.90 -8.19
CA LEU A 690 -35.92 -19.27 -9.41
C LEU A 690 -36.27 -17.77 -9.23
N ASN A 691 -36.78 -17.34 -8.08
CA ASN A 691 -37.17 -15.95 -7.86
C ASN A 691 -35.95 -15.04 -7.74
N SER A 692 -34.94 -15.50 -6.99
CA SER A 692 -33.69 -14.77 -6.81
C SER A 692 -32.98 -14.56 -8.14
N LEU A 693 -32.96 -15.57 -9.02
CA LEU A 693 -32.38 -15.47 -10.35
C LEU A 693 -33.08 -14.40 -11.21
N ALA A 694 -34.42 -14.42 -11.28
CA ALA A 694 -35.18 -13.46 -12.10
C ALA A 694 -35.02 -12.00 -11.64
N ASN A 695 -34.99 -11.75 -10.33
CA ASN A 695 -34.90 -10.39 -9.77
C ASN A 695 -33.51 -9.75 -9.93
N GLN A 696 -32.45 -10.55 -9.97
CA GLN A 696 -31.10 -10.05 -10.23
C GLN A 696 -30.97 -9.58 -11.69
N LEU A 697 -31.38 -10.44 -12.64
CA LEU A 697 -31.27 -10.12 -14.07
C LEU A 697 -32.02 -8.83 -14.47
N ARG A 698 -33.14 -8.50 -13.82
CA ARG A 698 -33.89 -7.25 -14.08
C ARG A 698 -33.19 -5.98 -13.58
N ARG A 699 -32.52 -6.03 -12.43
CA ARG A 699 -31.88 -4.86 -11.82
C ARG A 699 -30.67 -4.38 -12.62
N ASP A 700 -29.93 -5.33 -13.17
CA ASP A 700 -28.72 -5.04 -13.94
C ASP A 700 -29.04 -4.33 -15.28
N PHE A 701 -30.23 -4.56 -15.84
CA PHE A 701 -30.69 -3.89 -17.08
C PHE A 701 -31.00 -2.39 -16.89
N ILE A 702 -31.66 -2.00 -15.80
CA ILE A 702 -32.10 -0.60 -15.55
C ILE A 702 -30.91 0.35 -15.36
N LYS A 703 -29.84 -0.12 -14.69
CA LYS A 703 -28.63 0.69 -14.47
C LYS A 703 -27.93 1.09 -15.77
N ASN A 704 -28.02 0.26 -16.81
CA ASN A 704 -27.30 0.50 -18.07
C ASN A 704 -27.99 1.53 -18.99
N PHE A 705 -29.30 1.74 -18.86
CA PHE A 705 -30.05 2.72 -19.69
C PHE A 705 -30.03 4.15 -19.14
N ALA A 706 -29.86 4.34 -17.83
CA ALA A 706 -29.85 5.66 -17.20
C ALA A 706 -28.60 6.52 -17.52
N VAL A 707 -27.61 5.97 -18.23
CA VAL A 707 -26.31 6.61 -18.52
C VAL A 707 -26.30 7.32 -19.89
N GLN A 708 -27.39 7.27 -20.68
CA GLN A 708 -27.45 7.84 -22.03
C GLN A 708 -28.34 9.10 -22.13
N GLU A 709 -27.98 10.22 -21.51
CA GLU A 709 -28.33 11.54 -22.08
C GLU A 709 -27.24 12.61 -21.80
N LYS A 710 -26.77 13.21 -22.91
CA LYS A 710 -25.88 14.37 -23.08
C LYS A 710 -24.39 14.23 -22.74
N SER A 711 -23.57 14.03 -23.78
CA SER A 711 -22.25 14.66 -23.86
C SER A 711 -22.04 15.24 -25.27
N THR A 712 -21.59 16.50 -25.34
CA THR A 712 -21.37 17.23 -26.60
C THR A 712 -20.00 16.95 -27.22
N GLY A 713 -19.31 15.89 -26.78
CA GLY A 713 -17.97 15.51 -27.25
C GLY A 713 -16.86 16.51 -26.94
N LYS A 714 -17.16 17.68 -26.37
CA LYS A 714 -16.16 18.67 -25.95
C LYS A 714 -15.57 18.33 -24.59
N LYS A 715 -14.29 18.67 -24.39
CA LYS A 715 -13.64 18.56 -23.08
C LYS A 715 -14.26 19.57 -22.11
N ARG A 716 -14.42 19.21 -20.84
CA ARG A 716 -15.04 20.10 -19.85
C ARG A 716 -13.99 20.95 -19.13
N ALA A 717 -14.32 22.21 -18.83
CA ALA A 717 -13.40 23.12 -18.15
C ALA A 717 -14.07 24.06 -17.14
N ILE A 718 -13.31 24.46 -16.12
CA ILE A 718 -13.62 25.56 -15.20
C ILE A 718 -12.62 26.70 -15.45
N VAL A 719 -13.12 27.93 -15.53
CA VAL A 719 -12.28 29.10 -15.83
C VAL A 719 -11.99 29.88 -14.55
N SER A 720 -10.71 30.02 -14.22
CA SER A 720 -10.16 30.80 -13.11
C SER A 720 -9.79 32.22 -13.57
N ILE A 721 -10.40 33.26 -13.01
CA ILE A 721 -10.18 34.68 -13.40
C ILE A 721 -9.39 35.42 -12.31
N CYS A 722 -8.25 36.04 -12.65
CA CYS A 722 -7.38 36.77 -11.71
C CYS A 722 -6.84 38.08 -12.30
N MET A 723 -6.53 39.07 -11.46
CA MET A 723 -6.11 40.42 -11.88
C MET A 723 -4.84 40.44 -12.76
N THR A 724 -3.73 39.89 -12.28
CA THR A 724 -2.41 39.98 -12.95
C THR A 724 -2.08 38.80 -13.87
N GLY A 725 -2.90 37.74 -13.90
CA GLY A 725 -2.66 36.56 -14.73
C GLY A 725 -1.42 35.70 -14.36
N SER A 726 -0.64 36.06 -13.32
CA SER A 726 0.52 35.30 -12.86
C SER A 726 0.59 35.27 -11.32
N GLY A 727 1.12 34.18 -10.76
CA GLY A 727 1.19 33.95 -9.29
C GLY A 727 -0.13 33.49 -8.67
N THR A 728 -1.07 34.39 -8.44
CA THR A 728 -2.35 34.13 -7.75
C THR A 728 -3.27 33.20 -8.56
N ALA A 729 -3.23 33.31 -9.89
CA ALA A 729 -3.97 32.43 -10.79
C ALA A 729 -3.54 30.96 -10.69
N LEU A 730 -2.25 30.70 -10.43
CA LEU A 730 -1.75 29.34 -10.24
C LEU A 730 -2.15 28.77 -8.88
N LYS A 731 -2.19 29.62 -7.84
CA LYS A 731 -2.69 29.26 -6.50
C LYS A 731 -4.20 28.97 -6.53
N LEU A 732 -5.00 29.81 -7.18
CA LEU A 732 -6.44 29.59 -7.35
C LEU A 732 -6.72 28.32 -8.17
N LYS A 733 -5.96 28.13 -9.25
CA LYS A 733 -6.02 26.91 -10.06
C LYS A 733 -5.79 25.66 -9.21
N LYS A 734 -4.74 25.64 -8.38
CA LYS A 734 -4.46 24.52 -7.48
C LYS A 734 -5.59 24.26 -6.48
N LEU A 735 -6.22 25.32 -5.96
CA LEU A 735 -7.35 25.21 -5.04
C LEU A 735 -8.57 24.57 -5.74
N ILE A 736 -8.95 25.08 -6.92
CA ILE A 736 -10.05 24.52 -7.73
C ILE A 736 -9.73 23.08 -8.15
N GLU A 737 -8.51 22.78 -8.59
CA GLU A 737 -8.06 21.42 -8.90
C GLU A 737 -8.16 20.49 -7.68
N GLY A 738 -7.87 21.00 -6.48
CA GLY A 738 -8.09 20.28 -5.22
C GLY A 738 -9.56 19.92 -5.01
N ILE A 739 -10.48 20.87 -5.23
CA ILE A 739 -11.93 20.64 -5.08
C ILE A 739 -12.42 19.64 -6.15
N ILE A 740 -12.01 19.78 -7.40
CA ILE A 740 -12.36 18.84 -8.49
C ILE A 740 -11.94 17.42 -8.11
N ARG A 741 -10.68 17.24 -7.65
CA ARG A 741 -10.14 15.92 -7.23
C ARG A 741 -10.91 15.29 -6.06
N LYS A 742 -11.47 16.10 -5.16
CA LYS A 742 -12.33 15.61 -4.06
C LYS A 742 -13.75 15.27 -4.55
N THR A 743 -14.23 15.97 -5.59
CA THR A 743 -15.64 15.96 -5.97
C THR A 743 -15.99 14.91 -7.02
N THR A 744 -15.15 14.77 -8.05
CA THR A 744 -15.43 13.94 -9.23
C THR A 744 -14.15 13.29 -9.78
N THR A 745 -14.32 12.16 -10.46
CA THR A 745 -13.26 11.50 -11.24
C THR A 745 -13.27 11.94 -12.71
N GLU A 746 -14.22 12.78 -13.11
CA GLU A 746 -14.28 13.35 -14.46
C GLU A 746 -13.10 14.28 -14.76
N ASN A 747 -12.59 14.22 -15.99
CA ASN A 747 -11.47 15.06 -16.41
C ASN A 747 -11.95 16.49 -16.73
N ILE A 748 -11.97 17.34 -15.70
CA ILE A 748 -12.31 18.77 -15.80
C ILE A 748 -11.02 19.59 -15.73
N GLU A 749 -10.71 20.33 -16.79
CA GLU A 749 -9.51 21.17 -16.85
C GLU A 749 -9.75 22.55 -16.22
N VAL A 750 -8.77 23.08 -15.48
CA VAL A 750 -8.83 24.45 -14.96
C VAL A 750 -7.99 25.39 -15.84
N LYS A 751 -8.66 26.35 -16.49
CA LYS A 751 -8.05 27.35 -17.38
C LYS A 751 -7.95 28.69 -16.68
N THR A 752 -6.77 29.28 -16.66
CA THR A 752 -6.53 30.58 -16.02
C THR A 752 -6.62 31.71 -17.03
N VAL A 753 -7.36 32.77 -16.71
CA VAL A 753 -7.58 33.95 -17.54
C VAL A 753 -7.30 35.21 -16.70
N SER A 754 -6.66 36.21 -17.30
CA SER A 754 -6.51 37.52 -16.66
C SER A 754 -7.82 38.30 -16.73
N ALA A 755 -8.21 38.97 -15.64
CA ALA A 755 -9.39 39.82 -15.56
C ALA A 755 -9.35 40.96 -16.59
N LEU A 756 -8.16 41.45 -16.93
CA LEU A 756 -7.95 42.48 -17.95
C LEU A 756 -8.13 41.96 -19.39
N LYS A 757 -8.01 40.64 -19.60
CA LYS A 757 -8.09 39.99 -20.93
C LYS A 757 -9.28 39.03 -21.07
N MET A 758 -10.24 39.09 -20.14
CA MET A 758 -11.31 38.10 -20.06
C MET A 758 -12.29 38.17 -21.25
N SER A 759 -12.58 39.38 -21.75
CA SER A 759 -13.42 39.62 -22.92
C SER A 759 -12.86 39.02 -24.20
N GLU A 760 -11.53 38.95 -24.32
CA GLU A 760 -10.82 38.38 -25.47
C GLU A 760 -10.56 36.86 -25.32
N SER A 761 -10.29 36.39 -24.09
CA SER A 761 -9.79 35.03 -23.83
C SER A 761 -10.87 33.99 -23.58
N ILE A 762 -12.05 34.38 -23.08
CA ILE A 762 -13.13 33.42 -22.76
C ILE A 762 -13.89 32.94 -24.01
N PRO A 763 -14.23 33.78 -25.02
CA PRO A 763 -14.90 33.32 -26.23
C PRO A 763 -14.19 32.18 -27.00
N PRO A 764 -12.85 32.16 -27.19
CA PRO A 764 -12.17 31.02 -27.80
C PRO A 764 -12.19 29.77 -26.91
N LEU A 765 -12.10 29.91 -25.58
CA LEU A 765 -12.19 28.77 -24.65
C LEU A 765 -13.59 28.12 -24.68
N ALA A 766 -14.66 28.90 -24.80
CA ALA A 766 -16.02 28.38 -24.93
C ALA A 766 -16.27 27.62 -26.26
N LYS A 767 -15.42 27.81 -27.28
CA LYS A 767 -15.46 27.03 -28.52
C LYS A 767 -14.79 25.66 -28.35
N GLU A 768 -13.66 25.62 -27.66
CA GLU A 768 -12.84 24.40 -27.45
C GLU A 768 -13.35 23.52 -26.28
N TYR A 769 -13.88 24.14 -25.22
CA TYR A 769 -14.32 23.46 -24.01
C TYR A 769 -15.81 23.70 -23.73
N GLU A 770 -16.44 22.71 -23.10
CA GLU A 770 -17.71 22.88 -22.40
C GLU A 770 -17.44 23.50 -21.03
N LEU A 771 -17.75 24.80 -20.88
CA LEU A 771 -17.50 25.54 -19.65
C LEU A 771 -18.55 25.18 -18.59
N ILE A 772 -18.11 24.69 -17.44
CA ILE A 772 -18.98 24.27 -16.33
C ILE A 772 -19.25 25.43 -15.37
N ALA A 773 -18.21 26.21 -15.04
CA ALA A 773 -18.28 27.33 -14.11
C ALA A 773 -17.13 28.31 -14.33
N THR A 774 -17.29 29.52 -13.81
CA THR A 774 -16.25 30.55 -13.74
C THR A 774 -15.99 30.90 -12.27
N VAL A 775 -14.73 31.06 -11.89
CA VAL A 775 -14.31 31.29 -10.50
C VAL A 775 -13.27 32.38 -10.47
N GLY A 776 -13.44 33.44 -9.68
CA GLY A 776 -12.42 34.49 -9.65
C GLY A 776 -12.85 35.81 -9.02
N THR A 777 -12.05 36.85 -9.25
CA THR A 777 -12.30 38.19 -8.71
C THR A 777 -13.30 39.02 -9.52
N LYS A 778 -13.60 38.61 -10.76
CA LYS A 778 -14.49 39.33 -11.67
C LYS A 778 -15.40 38.37 -12.43
N GLU A 779 -16.70 38.68 -12.49
CA GLU A 779 -17.71 37.89 -13.20
C GLU A 779 -17.68 38.18 -14.71
N PRO A 780 -17.53 37.17 -15.57
CA PRO A 780 -17.54 37.36 -17.02
C PRO A 780 -18.98 37.33 -17.57
N SER A 781 -19.23 38.00 -18.69
CA SER A 781 -20.53 38.01 -19.39
C SER A 781 -20.81 36.71 -20.16
N VAL A 782 -20.85 35.55 -19.47
CA VAL A 782 -21.07 34.22 -20.06
C VAL A 782 -22.15 33.47 -19.28
N ALA A 783 -22.98 32.69 -19.98
CA ALA A 783 -24.10 31.92 -19.42
C ALA A 783 -23.64 30.64 -18.68
N VAL A 784 -22.70 30.78 -17.74
CA VAL A 784 -22.23 29.71 -16.85
C VAL A 784 -22.16 30.23 -15.41
N PRO A 785 -22.40 29.39 -14.38
CA PRO A 785 -22.37 29.81 -12.98
C PRO A 785 -21.04 30.49 -12.60
N PHE A 786 -21.12 31.63 -11.90
CA PHE A 786 -19.96 32.34 -11.34
C PHE A 786 -19.85 32.14 -9.83
N ILE A 787 -18.62 31.91 -9.35
CA ILE A 787 -18.26 31.86 -7.93
C ILE A 787 -17.18 32.90 -7.68
N SER A 788 -17.45 33.88 -6.82
CA SER A 788 -16.44 34.86 -6.45
C SER A 788 -15.32 34.19 -5.63
N LEU A 789 -14.12 34.76 -5.67
CA LEU A 789 -13.01 34.34 -4.81
C LEU A 789 -13.41 34.33 -3.32
N GLU A 790 -14.19 35.33 -2.92
CA GLU A 790 -14.70 35.48 -1.56
C GLU A 790 -15.65 34.35 -1.19
N ASP A 791 -16.60 34.01 -2.08
CA ASP A 791 -17.52 32.88 -1.88
C ASP A 791 -16.72 31.58 -1.79
N LEU A 792 -15.73 31.36 -2.68
CA LEU A 792 -14.90 30.14 -2.72
C LEU A 792 -14.10 29.89 -1.44
N ILE A 793 -13.60 30.95 -0.81
CA ILE A 793 -12.78 30.90 0.40
C ILE A 793 -13.66 30.86 1.66
N ALA A 794 -14.87 31.43 1.61
CA ALA A 794 -15.84 31.30 2.69
C ALA A 794 -16.36 29.85 2.80
N SER A 795 -16.84 29.47 4.00
CA SER A 795 -17.21 28.08 4.37
C SER A 795 -18.32 27.42 3.53
N ASN A 796 -18.87 28.09 2.50
CA ASN A 796 -19.93 27.57 1.61
C ASN A 796 -19.55 27.54 0.11
N GLY A 797 -18.38 28.07 -0.29
CA GLY A 797 -17.99 28.14 -1.71
C GLY A 797 -17.51 26.83 -2.32
N GLU A 798 -16.75 26.04 -1.55
CA GLU A 798 -16.35 24.68 -1.93
C GLU A 798 -17.62 23.86 -2.25
N ALA A 799 -18.57 23.80 -1.31
CA ALA A 799 -19.84 23.07 -1.47
C ALA A 799 -20.68 23.51 -2.69
N ARG A 800 -20.67 24.81 -3.05
CA ARG A 800 -21.35 25.31 -4.26
C ARG A 800 -20.65 24.85 -5.54
N LEU A 801 -19.33 24.89 -5.57
CA LEU A 801 -18.55 24.35 -6.69
C LEU A 801 -18.75 22.83 -6.81
N GLU A 802 -18.80 22.11 -5.69
CA GLU A 802 -19.06 20.67 -5.68
C GLU A 802 -20.44 20.33 -6.26
N ALA A 803 -21.48 21.08 -5.88
CA ALA A 803 -22.84 20.90 -6.39
C ALA A 803 -22.91 21.14 -7.91
N ILE A 804 -22.24 22.19 -8.40
CA ILE A 804 -22.18 22.50 -9.84
C ILE A 804 -21.45 21.39 -10.61
N ILE A 805 -20.35 20.86 -10.08
CA ILE A 805 -19.60 19.74 -10.70
C ILE A 805 -20.48 18.48 -10.77
N ARG A 806 -21.27 18.20 -9.73
CA ARG A 806 -22.17 17.03 -9.64
C ARG A 806 -23.51 17.21 -10.36
N GLN A 807 -23.73 18.34 -11.03
CA GLN A 807 -25.01 18.71 -11.66
C GLN A 807 -26.20 18.71 -10.66
N GLN A 808 -25.94 19.08 -9.41
CA GLN A 808 -26.93 19.21 -8.34
C GLN A 808 -27.28 20.69 -8.11
N THR A 809 -28.43 20.97 -7.48
CA THR A 809 -28.84 22.34 -7.16
C THR A 809 -27.93 22.93 -6.06
N PRO A 810 -27.24 24.07 -6.29
CA PRO A 810 -26.31 24.63 -5.32
C PRO A 810 -27.02 25.24 -4.09
N PRO A 811 -26.41 25.18 -2.89
CA PRO A 811 -26.97 25.77 -1.66
C PRO A 811 -27.08 27.31 -1.74
N ALA A 812 -28.07 27.87 -1.05
CA ALA A 812 -28.38 29.31 -1.06
C ALA A 812 -27.25 30.16 -0.43
N LYS A 813 -27.03 31.37 -0.95
CA LYS A 813 -26.05 32.33 -0.40
C LYS A 813 -26.47 32.77 1.01
N GLU A 814 -25.73 32.36 2.03
CA GLU A 814 -25.85 32.92 3.37
C GLU A 814 -25.03 34.22 3.46
N LYS A 815 -25.69 35.34 3.83
CA LYS A 815 -25.00 36.57 4.22
C LYS A 815 -24.52 36.40 5.66
N GLN A 816 -23.22 36.35 5.91
CA GLN A 816 -22.69 36.52 7.27
C GLN A 816 -21.55 37.52 7.36
N SER A 817 -21.65 38.29 8.43
CA SER A 817 -20.97 39.50 8.84
C SER A 817 -19.92 39.20 9.91
N GLN A 818 -18.68 38.88 9.54
CA GLN A 818 -17.51 38.87 10.45
C GLN A 818 -16.24 39.21 9.63
N SER A 819 -16.11 40.46 9.21
CA SER A 819 -15.17 40.86 8.15
C SER A 819 -13.71 41.08 8.59
N ASN A 820 -13.46 41.67 9.75
CA ASN A 820 -12.13 42.27 10.00
C ASN A 820 -11.09 41.30 10.60
N VAL A 821 -11.51 40.30 11.38
CA VAL A 821 -10.58 39.33 12.01
C VAL A 821 -9.96 38.41 10.95
N VAL A 822 -10.77 38.00 9.98
CA VAL A 822 -10.34 37.11 8.88
C VAL A 822 -9.35 37.81 7.95
N VAL A 823 -9.60 39.08 7.62
CA VAL A 823 -8.70 39.91 6.78
C VAL A 823 -7.33 40.07 7.45
N SER A 824 -7.31 40.37 8.75
CA SER A 824 -6.07 40.60 9.48
C SER A 824 -5.19 39.35 9.54
N GLN A 825 -5.79 38.19 9.83
CA GLN A 825 -5.10 36.91 9.90
C GLN A 825 -4.58 36.47 8.52
N MET A 826 -5.38 36.64 7.45
CA MET A 826 -4.95 36.32 6.09
C MET A 826 -3.78 37.19 5.61
N CYS A 827 -3.81 38.49 5.91
CA CYS A 827 -2.68 39.37 5.57
C CYS A 827 -1.42 38.94 6.33
N GLU A 828 -1.53 38.57 7.61
CA GLU A 828 -0.39 38.10 8.40
C GLU A 828 0.21 36.82 7.82
N ASP A 829 -0.62 35.84 7.42
CA ASP A 829 -0.18 34.59 6.82
C ASP A 829 0.53 34.82 5.47
N ILE A 830 -0.02 35.66 4.60
CA ILE A 830 0.58 36.00 3.30
C ILE A 830 1.92 36.71 3.48
N LEU A 831 1.99 37.64 4.43
CA LEU A 831 3.22 38.40 4.69
C LEU A 831 4.28 37.53 5.37
N ASN A 832 3.89 36.58 6.23
CA ASN A 832 4.80 35.59 6.83
C ASN A 832 5.44 34.67 5.79
N GLU A 833 4.73 34.32 4.71
CA GLU A 833 5.26 33.47 3.63
C GLU A 833 6.23 34.22 2.70
N HIS A 834 6.09 35.55 2.58
CA HIS A 834 6.67 36.30 1.46
C HIS A 834 7.58 37.48 1.83
N LEU A 835 7.48 38.04 3.04
CA LEU A 835 8.45 39.03 3.50
C LEU A 835 9.68 38.32 4.07
N VAL A 836 10.85 38.76 3.63
CA VAL A 836 12.16 38.22 3.99
C VAL A 836 12.87 39.13 4.98
N TYR A 837 12.65 40.44 4.89
CA TYR A 837 13.43 41.46 5.58
C TYR A 837 12.59 42.28 6.56
N LEU A 838 11.34 42.61 6.19
CA LEU A 838 10.41 43.27 7.09
C LEU A 838 9.67 42.25 7.96
N ASN A 839 9.50 42.58 9.25
CA ASN A 839 8.77 41.71 10.17
C ASN A 839 7.26 41.78 9.85
N PRO A 840 6.61 40.66 9.46
CA PRO A 840 5.24 40.63 8.97
C PRO A 840 4.18 41.17 9.94
N ARG A 841 4.30 40.85 11.23
CA ARG A 841 3.33 41.26 12.26
C ARG A 841 3.22 42.77 12.45
N PRO A 842 4.29 43.50 12.80
CA PRO A 842 4.23 44.94 12.98
C PRO A 842 3.91 45.68 11.67
N VAL A 843 4.33 45.14 10.52
CA VAL A 843 4.02 45.72 9.20
C VAL A 843 2.54 45.58 8.87
N ASN A 844 1.95 44.40 9.09
CA ASN A 844 0.51 44.18 8.91
C ASN A 844 -0.32 45.12 9.79
N GLN A 845 0.03 45.23 11.08
CA GLN A 845 -0.66 46.12 12.01
C GLN A 845 -0.53 47.60 11.59
N MET A 846 0.65 48.02 11.15
CA MET A 846 0.89 49.38 10.65
C MET A 846 0.05 49.67 9.40
N LEU A 847 -0.02 48.74 8.45
CA LEU A 847 -0.76 48.91 7.19
C LEU A 847 -2.27 48.84 7.39
N GLN A 848 -2.77 48.07 8.37
CA GLN A 848 -4.18 48.11 8.76
C GLN A 848 -4.57 49.48 9.30
N ASN A 849 -3.75 50.07 10.20
CA ASN A 849 -3.99 51.41 10.72
C ASN A 849 -3.94 52.48 9.61
N TRP A 850 -3.01 52.34 8.67
CA TRP A 850 -2.94 53.21 7.49
C TRP A 850 -4.22 53.12 6.65
N LEU A 851 -4.68 51.89 6.37
CA LEU A 851 -5.85 51.67 5.55
C LEU A 851 -7.13 52.21 6.20
N GLU A 852 -7.25 52.11 7.52
CA GLU A 852 -8.34 52.72 8.28
C GLU A 852 -8.33 54.26 8.19
N ASP A 853 -7.16 54.92 8.28
CA ASP A 853 -7.04 56.38 8.09
C ASP A 853 -7.36 56.78 6.65
N LEU A 854 -6.88 56.01 5.67
CA LEU A 854 -7.13 56.24 4.25
C LEU A 854 -8.64 56.15 3.92
N SER A 855 -9.30 55.08 4.36
CA SER A 855 -10.76 54.90 4.20
C SER A 855 -11.56 56.02 4.85
N ARG A 856 -11.13 56.51 6.02
CA ARG A 856 -11.80 57.61 6.73
C ARG A 856 -11.68 58.94 5.97
N ARG A 857 -10.50 59.26 5.42
CA ARG A 857 -10.25 60.52 4.70
C ARG A 857 -10.92 60.55 3.34
N LEU A 858 -10.95 59.41 2.65
CA LEU A 858 -11.58 59.29 1.33
C LEU A 858 -13.08 58.98 1.41
N LYS A 859 -13.62 58.70 2.61
CA LYS A 859 -15.00 58.22 2.84
C LYS A 859 -15.33 57.00 1.97
N LEU A 860 -14.38 56.08 1.86
CA LEU A 860 -14.51 54.86 1.05
C LEU A 860 -14.70 53.65 1.97
N GLU A 861 -15.74 52.86 1.70
CA GLU A 861 -15.89 51.53 2.28
C GLU A 861 -15.15 50.53 1.39
N LEU A 862 -14.08 49.96 1.92
CA LEU A 862 -13.30 48.94 1.21
C LEU A 862 -13.80 47.54 1.58
N SER A 863 -14.09 46.72 0.57
CA SER A 863 -14.37 45.30 0.74
C SER A 863 -13.18 44.56 1.34
N ASN A 864 -13.40 43.37 1.92
CA ASN A 864 -12.32 42.55 2.47
C ASN A 864 -11.22 42.24 1.45
N SER A 865 -11.60 41.99 0.20
CA SER A 865 -10.66 41.75 -0.90
C SER A 865 -9.82 42.99 -1.24
N GLN A 866 -10.44 44.18 -1.23
CA GLN A 866 -9.73 45.45 -1.42
C GLN A 866 -8.76 45.73 -0.27
N GLN A 867 -9.15 45.42 0.97
CA GLN A 867 -8.29 45.59 2.13
C GLN A 867 -7.06 44.69 2.08
N ILE A 868 -7.24 43.40 1.76
CA ILE A 868 -6.14 42.45 1.58
C ILE A 868 -5.21 42.89 0.45
N ALA A 869 -5.76 43.31 -0.69
CA ALA A 869 -4.97 43.76 -1.83
C ALA A 869 -4.11 44.98 -1.48
N CYS A 870 -4.69 45.99 -0.82
CA CYS A 870 -3.97 47.19 -0.42
C CYS A 870 -2.85 46.88 0.58
N ILE A 871 -3.11 46.03 1.58
CA ILE A 871 -2.12 45.68 2.61
C ILE A 871 -0.97 44.86 2.00
N VAL A 872 -1.27 43.82 1.22
CA VAL A 872 -0.24 42.93 0.64
C VAL A 872 0.61 43.68 -0.39
N HIS A 873 -0.03 44.47 -1.27
CA HIS A 873 0.70 45.22 -2.30
C HIS A 873 1.64 46.26 -1.67
N THR A 874 1.15 47.00 -0.68
CA THR A 874 1.94 48.02 0.02
C THR A 874 3.08 47.41 0.84
N ALA A 875 2.86 46.26 1.47
CA ALA A 875 3.92 45.55 2.20
C ALA A 875 5.07 45.12 1.28
N PHE A 876 4.77 44.62 0.07
CA PHE A 876 5.81 44.26 -0.90
C PHE A 876 6.53 45.48 -1.48
N ALA A 877 5.86 46.62 -1.63
CA ALA A 877 6.52 47.87 -2.00
C ALA A 877 7.53 48.31 -0.93
N LEU A 878 7.15 48.21 0.36
CA LEU A 878 8.05 48.50 1.48
C LEU A 878 9.23 47.53 1.55
N GLU A 879 9.00 46.24 1.30
CA GLU A 879 10.04 45.19 1.26
C GLU A 879 11.10 45.50 0.19
N ARG A 880 10.67 45.89 -1.02
CA ARG A 880 11.57 46.30 -2.12
C ARG A 880 12.39 47.54 -1.75
N ALA A 881 11.74 48.54 -1.14
CA ALA A 881 12.38 49.78 -0.73
C ALA A 881 13.43 49.59 0.38
N SER A 882 13.22 48.62 1.28
CA SER A 882 14.18 48.26 2.33
C SER A 882 15.52 47.73 1.80
N HIS A 883 15.57 47.25 0.55
CA HIS A 883 16.77 46.65 -0.04
C HIS A 883 17.34 47.40 -1.24
N HIS A 884 16.86 48.62 -1.52
CA HIS A 884 17.26 49.39 -2.71
C HIS A 884 17.19 48.58 -4.01
N GLN A 885 16.24 47.64 -4.09
CA GLN A 885 15.95 46.94 -5.34
C GLN A 885 15.33 47.92 -6.34
N THR A 886 15.52 47.68 -7.63
CA THR A 886 14.88 48.47 -8.70
C THR A 886 13.37 48.48 -8.47
N SER A 887 12.81 49.66 -8.26
CA SER A 887 11.37 49.86 -8.17
C SER A 887 10.69 49.47 -9.48
N LEU A 888 9.42 49.13 -9.38
CA LEU A 888 8.58 48.96 -10.57
C LEU A 888 8.51 50.31 -11.30
N ASN A 889 8.67 50.30 -12.63
CA ASN A 889 8.43 51.47 -13.45
C ASN A 889 6.93 51.57 -13.74
N TYR A 890 6.34 52.73 -13.52
CA TYR A 890 4.95 52.99 -13.91
C TYR A 890 4.94 53.49 -15.36
N ASP A 891 4.74 52.58 -16.32
CA ASP A 891 4.87 52.84 -17.76
C ASP A 891 3.59 53.44 -18.40
N GLU A 892 2.54 53.71 -17.61
CA GLU A 892 1.24 54.19 -18.09
C GLU A 892 0.98 55.67 -17.74
N THR A 893 0.15 56.36 -18.53
CA THR A 893 -0.29 57.73 -18.20
C THR A 893 -1.34 57.68 -17.09
N PRO A 894 -1.10 58.29 -15.90
CA PRO A 894 -2.02 58.23 -14.77
C PRO A 894 -3.39 58.79 -15.12
N SER A 895 -4.46 58.11 -14.71
CA SER A 895 -5.83 58.59 -14.91
C SER A 895 -6.11 59.84 -14.06
N PRO A 896 -7.07 60.71 -14.46
CA PRO A 896 -7.43 61.90 -13.67
C PRO A 896 -7.88 61.55 -12.24
N GLU A 897 -8.62 60.45 -12.08
CA GLU A 897 -9.08 59.91 -10.80
C GLU A 897 -7.88 59.49 -9.92
N LEU A 898 -6.84 58.91 -10.50
CA LEU A 898 -5.62 58.53 -9.80
C LEU A 898 -4.81 59.74 -9.33
N LEU A 899 -4.73 60.78 -10.15
CA LEU A 899 -4.04 62.03 -9.81
C LEU A 899 -4.73 62.80 -8.68
N GLU A 900 -6.05 62.68 -8.53
CA GLU A 900 -6.80 63.25 -7.40
C GLU A 900 -6.56 62.49 -6.08
N LEU A 901 -6.36 61.17 -6.14
CA LEU A 901 -6.17 60.31 -4.96
C LEU A 901 -4.73 60.26 -4.44
N LEU A 902 -3.75 60.41 -5.35
CA LEU A 902 -2.32 60.30 -5.06
C LEU A 902 -1.84 61.19 -3.89
N PRO A 903 -2.27 62.47 -3.75
CA PRO A 903 -1.84 63.31 -2.62
C PRO A 903 -2.30 62.77 -1.27
N VAL A 904 -3.49 62.17 -1.20
CA VAL A 904 -4.06 61.62 0.05
C VAL A 904 -3.38 60.30 0.41
N VAL A 905 -3.12 59.45 -0.57
CA VAL A 905 -2.35 58.20 -0.38
C VAL A 905 -0.93 58.50 0.11
N LYS A 906 -0.24 59.46 -0.52
CA LYS A 906 1.09 59.90 -0.07
C LYS A 906 1.07 60.43 1.36
N GLN A 907 0.18 61.39 1.65
CA GLN A 907 0.10 62.01 2.98
C GLN A 907 -0.17 60.99 4.11
N THR A 908 -1.02 60.00 3.87
CA THR A 908 -1.39 58.99 4.87
C THR A 908 -0.31 57.90 5.02
N LEU A 909 0.31 57.49 3.91
CA LEU A 909 1.30 56.40 3.91
C LEU A 909 2.68 56.88 4.36
N ASP A 910 3.06 58.14 4.10
CA ASP A 910 4.37 58.70 4.47
C ASP A 910 4.64 58.62 5.98
N HIS A 911 3.59 58.74 6.81
CA HIS A 911 3.70 58.55 8.25
C HIS A 911 4.09 57.11 8.62
N ALA A 912 3.55 56.11 7.91
CA ALA A 912 3.90 54.71 8.09
C ALA A 912 5.30 54.40 7.55
N VAL A 913 5.64 54.90 6.35
CA VAL A 913 6.95 54.64 5.71
C VAL A 913 8.11 55.31 6.48
N SER A 914 7.92 56.53 6.96
CA SER A 914 8.93 57.25 7.74
C SER A 914 9.23 56.58 9.09
N SER A 915 8.24 55.91 9.70
CA SER A 915 8.44 55.12 10.92
C SER A 915 9.42 53.94 10.72
N LEU A 916 9.53 53.44 9.48
CA LEU A 916 10.47 52.39 9.07
C LEU A 916 11.81 52.94 8.55
N LYS A 917 12.00 54.27 8.53
CA LYS A 917 13.16 54.95 7.92
C LYS A 917 13.37 54.60 6.44
N LEU A 918 12.29 54.34 5.71
CA LEU A 918 12.31 54.04 4.28
C LEU A 918 11.85 55.25 3.45
N THR A 919 12.13 55.22 2.15
CA THR A 919 11.60 56.18 1.17
C THR A 919 11.07 55.39 -0.03
N LEU A 920 9.80 55.59 -0.39
CA LEU A 920 9.19 54.97 -1.57
C LEU A 920 9.40 55.86 -2.80
N PRO A 921 9.77 55.30 -3.96
CA PRO A 921 9.81 56.03 -5.22
C PRO A 921 8.40 56.37 -5.71
N GLN A 922 8.30 57.40 -6.56
CA GLN A 922 7.02 57.94 -7.04
C GLN A 922 6.15 56.88 -7.74
N ASP A 923 6.78 55.93 -8.45
CA ASP A 923 6.08 54.89 -9.20
C ASP A 923 5.37 53.88 -8.29
N GLU A 924 5.93 53.57 -7.11
CA GLU A 924 5.27 52.71 -6.13
C GLU A 924 3.99 53.37 -5.57
N TYR A 925 3.97 54.70 -5.43
CA TYR A 925 2.74 55.42 -5.06
C TYR A 925 1.67 55.37 -6.14
N TYR A 926 2.05 55.31 -7.42
CA TYR A 926 1.08 55.15 -8.50
C TYR A 926 0.43 53.77 -8.43
N PHE A 927 1.19 52.69 -8.27
CA PHE A 927 0.63 51.33 -8.14
C PHE A 927 -0.23 51.15 -6.87
N ILE A 928 0.17 51.75 -5.75
CA ILE A 928 -0.61 51.72 -4.51
C ILE A 928 -1.93 52.51 -4.69
N ALA A 929 -1.89 53.70 -5.28
CA ALA A 929 -3.08 54.49 -5.55
C ALA A 929 -4.01 53.80 -6.54
N GLU A 930 -3.46 53.14 -7.55
CA GLU A 930 -4.22 52.32 -8.50
C GLU A 930 -4.92 51.14 -7.81
N THR A 931 -4.23 50.45 -6.90
CA THR A 931 -4.82 49.34 -6.12
C THR A 931 -6.06 49.77 -5.30
N VAL A 932 -6.10 51.05 -4.88
CA VAL A 932 -7.25 51.64 -4.18
C VAL A 932 -8.42 51.92 -5.14
N ILE A 933 -8.15 52.19 -6.42
CA ILE A 933 -9.13 52.58 -7.45
C ILE A 933 -9.70 51.37 -8.21
N ASP A 934 -8.86 50.39 -8.52
CA ASP A 934 -9.10 49.37 -9.56
C ASP A 934 -10.23 48.36 -9.24
N ASN A 935 -10.90 48.53 -8.10
CA ASN A 935 -12.03 47.69 -7.67
C ASN A 935 -13.33 48.48 -7.37
N GLN A 936 -13.43 49.76 -7.77
CA GLN A 936 -14.68 50.54 -7.72
C GLN A 936 -15.47 50.58 -9.04
N ARG A 937 -15.06 49.85 -10.08
CA ARG A 937 -15.76 49.76 -11.38
C ARG A 937 -16.23 48.36 -11.76
#